data_AF-A0A3B9CX16-F1
#
_entry.id   AF-A0A3B9CX16-F1
#
_cell.length_a   1.000
_cell.length_b   1.000
_cell.length_c   1.000
_cell.angle_alpha   90.00
_cell.angle_beta   90.00
_cell.angle_gamma   90.00
#
_symmetry.space_group_name_H-M   'P 1'
#
loop_
_entity.id
_entity.type
_entity.pdbx_description
1 polymer ?
#
loop_
_entity_poly.entity_id
_entity_poly.type
_entity_poly.pdbx_seq_one_letter_code
_entity_poly.pdbx_strand_id
1 'polypeptide(L)'
;MMAFASPFCRSSAYDYPESLMSHPRLCCIRSVIGLILVSMCPLIQAQEPSDPAVRLHQLFDADWQRLMAENPTWASSLGDRRYNQQWEDASQAAIEASARETRKTLQLLDQIPLAELSRSDQLNYRLFKQQCENRIADHELQLHFMPLNQRGGIQDQSTLADSLRFDSLQDYEDWLARLQAFPVYMDQTIALMRRGIETKMLHPKVVMKRVPSQIRQQIVERPEDSLYFAPFKKFQTELSDADKERLRKEAAKVIGNQIIPKYRLFLDFFEKEYLAESFDEVGCWQRPDGHAMYARLAKKFTTTNLTPQQIHNIGQSEVARIRAEMQEIQKQVKFKGSFQEFLVHLRTDRQFYYSNPNDLLKAYKECCRRIDPRLPDLFHRLPKAPYEITPIPAQMAPDTTTAYYMRPAADGSRPGRYYVNLYRPQDRPIYEIEALSLHEAVPGHHFQIALAMELEVPEFRRYGGYTAFIEGWGLYSEKLGEELGLYKDPYSKFGQLTYEMWRAVRLVVDTGMHSLKWTRQDAIDFFKQNTAKSILDIENEVDRYIAWPGQALAYKIGELKIRELRARAEKELGDRFDVRDFHAIVLRDGAVPLDVLESNVNEWLTKLKQKNAGVQPDWGQFRGPGGRGIAETTLPASDAIGPEGSSLLWRAAVAKGHSSPVIAGDRVFVTANDKKRLSTIALDRRTGKVIWEQDARADKLESVHRIGSPATATVAANSQLVISMFGSCGLWCYDHDGNRLWHLPMGPFNNSFGAASSPLLVDNRVILVQDHDTDSFLAVYNAATGDRIWKAERPNARRNYCTPCLWTVDGRRQIVVCGSAHVTGYDYETGDVVWVLRGVCRVVSTTPVVGDDNHLYLACTGGQETEQPVFAEVLQTSDGNNNGVLEPNELPKSPIRSFFDQFDRDASGTLDNVEYNSIRDIFSLAQTVAMRVQPGGTGDITDTHVAWSTKQNVPRNSSPVCHDGLMFMVRDGGICTTLNQETGELLHRARLVDSGKYYSSPLVADGRLFALSERGRLSVISAEAEWKRLGQADFKEDVYACPAAADGCLYIRTAGHLYCFGRAQK
;
A
#
# COMPACT_ATOMS: atom_id res chain seq x y z
N MET A 1 37.62 34.17 -27.02
CA MET A 1 36.75 35.37 -27.05
C MET A 1 36.23 35.55 -25.63
N MET A 2 36.96 36.36 -24.85
CA MET A 2 36.56 37.71 -24.37
C MET A 2 35.62 37.58 -23.14
N ALA A 3 36.08 37.60 -21.88
CA ALA A 3 37.02 38.46 -21.14
C ALA A 3 36.48 39.84 -20.75
N PHE A 4 36.47 40.10 -19.43
CA PHE A 4 36.83 41.33 -18.69
C PHE A 4 36.94 40.87 -17.20
N ALA A 5 38.07 40.82 -16.48
CA ALA A 5 39.16 41.78 -16.18
C ALA A 5 38.60 43.09 -15.59
N SER A 6 38.99 43.64 -14.42
CA SER A 6 40.34 43.75 -13.83
C SER A 6 40.29 44.34 -12.38
N PRO A 7 41.44 44.54 -11.68
CA PRO A 7 41.61 44.57 -10.21
C PRO A 7 42.24 45.89 -9.65
N PHE A 8 42.93 45.78 -8.48
CA PHE A 8 43.89 46.67 -7.77
C PHE A 8 43.38 47.42 -6.52
N CYS A 9 44.19 47.84 -5.53
CA CYS A 9 45.35 47.33 -4.77
C CYS A 9 45.81 48.48 -3.83
N ARG A 10 46.31 48.14 -2.63
CA ARG A 10 47.34 48.83 -1.80
C ARG A 10 47.10 50.21 -1.16
N SER A 11 47.36 50.26 0.15
CA SER A 11 48.46 50.98 0.84
C SER A 11 48.38 50.64 2.34
N SER A 12 49.41 50.53 3.17
CA SER A 12 50.87 50.73 3.08
C SER A 12 51.50 50.12 4.36
N ALA A 13 52.74 49.65 4.22
CA ALA A 13 53.62 49.13 5.28
C ALA A 13 54.19 50.22 6.21
N TYR A 14 54.69 49.84 7.40
CA TYR A 14 56.02 50.19 7.93
C TYR A 14 56.40 49.27 9.13
N ASP A 15 57.69 48.94 9.19
CA ASP A 15 58.41 47.92 9.97
C ASP A 15 58.73 48.26 11.46
N TYR A 16 58.78 47.20 12.30
CA TYR A 16 59.70 46.80 13.43
C TYR A 16 60.29 47.81 14.47
N PRO A 17 60.92 47.39 15.61
CA PRO A 17 60.83 46.17 16.45
C PRO A 17 60.90 46.40 18.01
N GLU A 18 60.86 45.28 18.76
CA GLU A 18 61.62 44.95 20.01
C GLU A 18 61.31 45.52 21.42
N SER A 19 60.83 44.60 22.28
CA SER A 19 61.21 44.23 23.67
C SER A 19 61.88 45.22 24.63
N LEU A 20 61.41 45.23 25.89
CA LEU A 20 62.27 45.15 27.08
C LEU A 20 61.55 44.65 28.35
N MET A 21 62.32 43.91 29.14
CA MET A 21 62.00 43.03 30.29
C MET A 21 61.57 43.75 31.58
N SER A 22 60.79 43.08 32.45
CA SER A 22 61.24 42.56 33.77
C SER A 22 60.11 42.40 34.83
N HIS A 23 60.15 41.26 35.51
CA HIS A 23 59.39 40.76 36.68
C HIS A 23 59.62 41.58 37.99
N PRO A 24 59.14 41.16 39.21
CA PRO A 24 57.86 40.59 39.69
C PRO A 24 57.38 41.21 41.05
N ARG A 25 56.30 40.65 41.65
CA ARG A 25 56.01 40.45 43.10
C ARG A 25 54.94 41.28 43.84
N LEU A 26 54.01 40.49 44.39
CA LEU A 26 53.49 40.41 45.78
C LEU A 26 52.37 41.33 46.32
N CYS A 27 51.38 40.61 46.89
CA CYS A 27 50.68 40.79 48.17
C CYS A 27 49.60 41.87 48.34
N CYS A 28 48.36 41.37 48.43
CA CYS A 28 47.47 41.40 49.60
C CYS A 28 47.67 42.52 50.64
N ILE A 29 46.61 43.29 50.95
CA ILE A 29 45.86 43.24 52.23
C ILE A 29 44.72 44.29 52.27
N ARG A 30 43.63 43.85 52.90
CA ARG A 30 42.34 44.47 53.26
C ARG A 30 42.42 45.80 54.04
N SER A 31 41.43 46.68 53.87
CA SER A 31 40.43 47.12 54.89
C SER A 31 39.63 48.35 54.37
N VAL A 32 38.34 48.18 54.02
CA VAL A 32 37.11 48.47 54.82
C VAL A 32 36.82 49.98 55.01
N ILE A 33 35.72 50.44 54.39
CA ILE A 33 34.62 51.35 54.83
C ILE A 33 33.74 51.50 53.57
N GLY A 34 32.46 51.11 53.46
CA GLY A 34 31.42 50.93 54.46
C GLY A 34 30.40 52.08 54.43
N LEU A 35 29.65 52.28 53.33
CA LEU A 35 28.17 52.40 53.34
C LEU A 35 27.58 52.68 51.93
N ILE A 36 26.77 51.71 51.47
CA ILE A 36 25.50 51.82 50.74
C ILE A 36 25.45 52.69 49.48
N LEU A 37 25.68 52.04 48.34
CA LEU A 37 24.92 52.29 47.11
C LEU A 37 24.54 50.93 46.52
N VAL A 38 23.25 50.64 46.56
CA VAL A 38 22.60 49.54 45.87
C VAL A 38 22.93 49.66 44.39
N SER A 39 23.84 48.84 43.89
CA SER A 39 23.99 48.59 42.47
C SER A 39 23.63 47.14 42.21
N MET A 40 22.37 46.97 41.81
CA MET A 40 21.85 45.75 41.21
C MET A 40 22.79 45.32 40.07
N CYS A 41 23.64 44.32 40.32
CA CYS A 41 24.02 43.44 39.23
C CYS A 41 22.76 42.61 38.92
N PRO A 42 22.18 42.68 37.73
CA PRO A 42 21.21 41.68 37.35
C PRO A 42 21.99 40.37 37.32
N LEU A 43 21.61 39.44 38.22
CA LEU A 43 21.67 38.04 37.89
C LEU A 43 21.02 37.93 36.51
N ILE A 44 21.83 37.73 35.46
CA ILE A 44 21.32 37.21 34.20
C ILE A 44 20.89 35.79 34.54
N GLN A 45 19.71 35.70 35.13
CA GLN A 45 18.91 34.50 35.17
C GLN A 45 18.62 34.26 33.69
N ALA A 46 19.32 33.31 33.07
CA ALA A 46 19.05 32.91 31.71
C ALA A 46 17.54 32.64 31.65
N GLN A 47 16.82 33.55 31.01
CA GLN A 47 15.38 33.47 30.89
C GLN A 47 15.13 32.15 30.15
N GLU A 48 14.44 31.19 30.77
CA GLU A 48 14.07 29.97 30.06
C GLU A 48 13.43 30.40 28.72
N PRO A 49 13.84 29.80 27.60
CA PRO A 49 13.28 30.18 26.30
C PRO A 49 11.76 30.12 26.42
N SER A 50 11.07 31.22 26.12
CA SER A 50 9.62 31.28 26.30
C SER A 50 8.87 30.36 25.33
N ASP A 51 9.53 29.88 24.29
CA ASP A 51 8.97 29.01 23.26
C ASP A 51 9.05 27.51 23.66
N PRO A 52 7.90 26.82 23.81
CA PRO A 52 7.83 25.38 24.07
C PRO A 52 8.63 24.51 23.10
N ALA A 53 8.69 24.87 21.81
CA ALA A 53 9.41 24.10 20.81
C ALA A 53 10.93 24.20 21.03
N VAL A 54 11.44 25.38 21.33
CA VAL A 54 12.87 25.58 21.65
C VAL A 54 13.26 24.78 22.89
N ARG A 55 12.44 24.82 23.95
CA ARG A 55 12.68 24.03 25.17
C ARG A 55 12.70 22.53 24.88
N LEU A 56 11.81 22.05 24.01
CA LEU A 56 11.73 20.64 23.62
C LEU A 56 13.00 20.17 22.90
N HIS A 57 13.44 20.90 21.88
CA HIS A 57 14.64 20.56 21.12
C HIS A 57 15.90 20.66 21.97
N GLN A 58 16.00 21.66 22.86
CA GLN A 58 17.09 21.75 23.84
C GLN A 58 17.14 20.52 24.76
N LEU A 59 15.98 19.98 25.15
CA LEU A 59 15.91 18.77 25.98
C LEU A 59 16.37 17.53 25.21
N PHE A 60 15.98 17.39 23.93
CA PHE A 60 16.48 16.32 23.07
C PHE A 60 17.99 16.37 22.91
N ASP A 61 18.54 17.56 22.64
CA ASP A 61 19.97 17.75 22.45
C ASP A 61 20.73 17.48 23.76
N ALA A 62 20.27 18.01 24.89
CA ALA A 62 20.91 17.79 26.18
C ALA A 62 20.94 16.30 26.56
N ASP A 63 19.83 15.59 26.36
CA ASP A 63 19.77 14.14 26.61
C ASP A 63 20.67 13.36 25.65
N TRP A 64 20.70 13.72 24.37
CA TRP A 64 21.58 13.11 23.38
C TRP A 64 23.06 13.29 23.73
N GLN A 65 23.48 14.51 24.07
CA GLN A 65 24.86 14.79 24.48
C GLN A 65 25.26 14.00 25.72
N ARG A 66 24.36 13.90 26.70
CA ARG A 66 24.55 13.07 27.90
C ARG A 66 24.68 11.60 27.54
N LEU A 67 23.79 11.08 26.69
CA LEU A 67 23.83 9.68 26.25
C LEU A 67 25.13 9.33 25.51
N MET A 68 25.65 10.22 24.66
CA MET A 68 26.93 10.01 23.99
C MET A 68 28.10 9.98 24.97
N ALA A 69 28.07 10.83 26.00
CA ALA A 69 29.07 10.83 27.07
C ALA A 69 29.00 9.57 27.95
N GLU A 70 27.78 9.12 28.28
CA GLU A 70 27.54 7.91 29.08
C GLU A 70 27.81 6.61 28.30
N ASN A 71 27.79 6.65 26.96
CA ASN A 71 28.01 5.50 26.07
C ASN A 71 29.15 5.76 25.06
N PRO A 72 30.41 5.86 25.51
CA PRO A 72 31.55 6.20 24.65
C PRO A 72 31.77 5.25 23.47
N THR A 73 31.52 3.94 23.62
CA THR A 73 31.69 2.98 22.52
C THR A 73 30.65 3.22 21.43
N TRP A 74 29.40 3.53 21.80
CA TRP A 74 28.35 3.87 20.86
C TRP A 74 28.64 5.19 20.14
N ALA A 75 29.05 6.22 20.87
CA ALA A 75 29.48 7.49 20.28
C ALA A 75 30.60 7.27 19.23
N SER A 76 31.60 6.46 19.57
CA SER A 76 32.71 6.13 18.66
C SER A 76 32.21 5.39 17.41
N SER A 77 31.28 4.45 17.56
CA SER A 77 30.69 3.69 16.44
C SER A 77 29.88 4.54 15.46
N LEU A 78 29.33 5.67 15.95
CA LEU A 78 28.63 6.68 15.15
C LEU A 78 29.60 7.70 14.50
N GLY A 79 30.88 7.70 14.88
CA GLY A 79 31.91 8.61 14.38
C GLY A 79 32.18 9.83 15.30
N ASP A 80 31.56 9.90 16.48
CA ASP A 80 31.83 10.95 17.46
C ASP A 80 33.12 10.63 18.25
N ARG A 81 34.16 11.41 17.97
CA ARG A 81 35.51 11.17 18.52
C ARG A 81 35.74 11.71 19.93
N ARG A 82 34.81 12.48 20.52
CA ARG A 82 35.02 13.20 21.79
C ARG A 82 35.32 12.28 22.98
N TYR A 83 34.88 11.03 22.92
CA TYR A 83 34.99 10.05 24.00
C TYR A 83 35.85 8.84 23.60
N ASN A 84 36.65 8.94 22.52
CA ASN A 84 37.44 7.82 21.98
C ASN A 84 38.40 7.16 23.00
N GLN A 85 38.77 7.87 24.07
CA GLN A 85 39.69 7.37 25.11
C GLN A 85 38.99 6.56 26.22
N GLN A 86 37.65 6.48 26.23
CA GLN A 86 36.87 6.01 27.38
C GLN A 86 36.08 4.72 27.07
N TRP A 87 35.88 3.89 28.08
CA TRP A 87 34.80 2.88 28.12
C TRP A 87 33.61 3.44 28.89
N GLU A 88 32.46 2.78 28.80
CA GLU A 88 31.30 3.07 29.66
C GLU A 88 31.70 2.99 31.15
N ASP A 89 31.18 3.91 31.97
CA ASP A 89 31.22 3.77 33.42
C ASP A 89 30.12 2.77 33.84
N ALA A 90 30.50 1.50 33.99
CA ALA A 90 29.62 0.41 34.39
C ALA A 90 29.40 0.34 35.91
N SER A 91 29.79 1.37 36.68
CA SER A 91 29.51 1.39 38.11
C SER A 91 28.02 1.53 38.39
N GLN A 92 27.57 0.92 39.50
CA GLN A 92 26.19 1.07 39.96
C GLN A 92 25.84 2.55 40.21
N ALA A 93 26.78 3.36 40.70
CA ALA A 93 26.56 4.79 40.93
C ALA A 93 26.27 5.56 39.63
N ALA A 94 26.98 5.26 38.54
CA ALA A 94 26.75 5.87 37.24
C ALA A 94 25.40 5.45 36.64
N ILE A 95 25.05 4.15 36.73
CA ILE A 95 23.75 3.63 36.28
C ILE A 95 22.59 4.29 37.04
N GLU A 96 22.70 4.39 38.37
CA GLU A 96 21.70 5.05 39.19
C GLU A 96 21.61 6.56 38.88
N ALA A 97 22.74 7.22 38.61
CA ALA A 97 22.77 8.62 38.21
C ALA A 97 22.07 8.83 36.86
N SER A 98 22.37 8.01 35.85
CA SER A 98 21.69 8.06 34.54
C SER A 98 20.18 7.83 34.67
N ALA A 99 19.75 6.91 35.54
CA ALA A 99 18.33 6.68 35.80
C ALA A 99 17.65 7.87 36.53
N ARG A 100 18.35 8.55 37.44
CA ARG A 100 17.84 9.79 38.07
C ARG A 100 17.71 10.92 37.05
N GLU A 101 18.71 11.12 36.21
CA GLU A 101 18.67 12.17 35.19
C GLU A 101 17.64 11.90 34.10
N THR A 102 17.42 10.63 33.74
CA THR A 102 16.35 10.25 32.81
C THR A 102 14.96 10.57 33.41
N ARG A 103 14.74 10.33 34.72
CA ARG A 103 13.50 10.73 35.40
C ARG A 103 13.32 12.24 35.45
N LYS A 104 14.39 13.00 35.72
CA LYS A 104 14.37 14.47 35.68
C LYS A 104 14.05 14.99 34.28
N THR A 105 14.66 14.40 33.25
CA THR A 105 14.38 14.70 31.84
C THR A 105 12.90 14.49 31.52
N LEU A 106 12.32 13.36 31.96
CA LEU A 106 10.89 13.09 31.80
C LEU A 106 10.00 14.11 32.53
N GLN A 107 10.36 14.52 33.74
CA GLN A 107 9.65 15.56 34.49
C GLN A 107 9.70 16.93 33.81
N LEU A 108 10.84 17.28 33.19
CA LEU A 108 10.98 18.52 32.42
C LEU A 108 10.17 18.45 31.11
N LEU A 109 10.19 17.30 30.44
CA LEU A 109 9.39 17.04 29.25
C LEU A 109 7.90 17.24 29.54
N ASP A 110 7.39 16.71 30.65
CA ASP A 110 5.99 16.83 31.05
C ASP A 110 5.52 18.26 31.37
N GLN A 111 6.44 19.21 31.50
CA GLN A 111 6.14 20.64 31.67
C GLN A 111 6.02 21.40 30.34
N ILE A 112 6.28 20.74 29.20
CA ILE A 112 6.17 21.35 27.87
C ILE A 112 4.72 21.20 27.38
N PRO A 113 4.00 22.30 27.06
CA PRO A 113 2.60 22.22 26.62
C PRO A 113 2.48 21.58 25.24
N LEU A 114 2.11 20.29 25.20
CA LEU A 114 2.01 19.49 23.96
C LEU A 114 1.13 20.13 22.89
N ALA A 115 0.05 20.82 23.29
CA ALA A 115 -0.89 21.46 22.38
C ALA A 115 -0.31 22.67 21.63
N GLU A 116 0.76 23.28 22.15
CA GLU A 116 1.44 24.43 21.53
C GLU A 116 2.54 23.99 20.55
N LEU A 117 2.87 22.70 20.51
CA LEU A 117 3.89 22.14 19.62
C LEU A 117 3.35 21.90 18.22
N SER A 118 4.25 22.02 17.23
CA SER A 118 3.98 21.57 15.86
C SER A 118 3.64 20.07 15.85
N ARG A 119 2.93 19.61 14.82
CA ARG A 119 2.60 18.18 14.71
C ARG A 119 3.83 17.26 14.72
N SER A 120 4.90 17.69 14.05
CA SER A 120 6.17 16.94 14.03
C SER A 120 6.75 16.86 15.43
N ASP A 121 6.71 17.97 16.18
CA ASP A 121 7.22 18.03 17.54
C ASP A 121 6.34 17.27 18.54
N GLN A 122 5.03 17.20 18.34
CA GLN A 122 4.15 16.34 19.11
C GLN A 122 4.47 14.85 18.91
N LEU A 123 4.90 14.45 17.70
CA LEU A 123 5.41 13.10 17.48
C LEU A 123 6.77 12.91 18.18
N ASN A 124 7.71 13.84 18.00
CA ASN A 124 9.02 13.80 18.66
C ASN A 124 8.88 13.68 20.18
N TYR A 125 8.02 14.51 20.78
CA TYR A 125 7.68 14.49 22.21
C TYR A 125 7.26 13.10 22.67
N ARG A 126 6.28 12.49 21.98
CA ARG A 126 5.72 11.18 22.38
C ARG A 126 6.74 10.06 22.26
N LEU A 127 7.53 10.05 21.19
CA LEU A 127 8.59 9.06 20.99
C LEU A 127 9.70 9.21 22.03
N PHE A 128 10.12 10.44 22.31
CA PHE A 128 11.15 10.72 23.31
C PHE A 128 10.67 10.35 24.73
N LYS A 129 9.43 10.69 25.06
CA LYS A 129 8.78 10.28 26.33
C LYS A 129 8.83 8.76 26.49
N GLN A 130 8.40 8.03 25.47
CA GLN A 130 8.41 6.57 25.48
C GLN A 130 9.83 5.99 25.62
N GLN A 131 10.84 6.57 24.98
CA GLN A 131 12.23 6.14 25.15
C GLN A 131 12.74 6.37 26.58
N CYS A 132 12.40 7.51 27.19
CA CYS A 132 12.72 7.78 28.61
C CYS A 132 12.04 6.77 29.54
N GLU A 133 10.74 6.54 29.35
CA GLU A 133 9.97 5.55 30.12
C GLU A 133 10.54 4.14 29.98
N ASN A 134 10.94 3.74 28.77
CA ASN A 134 11.58 2.45 28.53
C ASN A 134 12.94 2.32 29.24
N ARG A 135 13.78 3.37 29.21
CA ARG A 135 15.07 3.38 29.95
C ARG A 135 14.85 3.25 31.46
N ILE A 136 13.85 3.95 32.01
CA ILE A 136 13.47 3.84 33.42
C ILE A 136 12.97 2.42 33.74
N ALA A 137 12.12 1.86 32.88
CA ALA A 137 11.60 0.52 33.05
C ALA A 137 12.69 -0.57 32.98
N ASP A 138 13.66 -0.44 32.08
CA ASP A 138 14.81 -1.36 31.99
C ASP A 138 15.67 -1.33 33.27
N HIS A 139 15.87 -0.14 33.84
CA HIS A 139 16.52 0.04 35.13
C HIS A 139 15.73 -0.62 36.26
N GLU A 140 14.41 -0.42 36.32
CA GLU A 140 13.52 -1.04 37.31
C GLU A 140 13.49 -2.57 37.22
N LEU A 141 13.61 -3.12 36.01
CA LEU A 141 13.74 -4.55 35.78
C LEU A 141 15.13 -5.10 36.12
N GLN A 142 16.07 -4.24 36.53
CA GLN A 142 17.44 -4.62 36.94
C GLN A 142 18.23 -5.39 35.87
N LEU A 143 17.91 -5.17 34.58
CA LEU A 143 18.55 -5.90 33.48
C LEU A 143 20.07 -5.64 33.39
N HIS A 144 20.53 -4.51 33.93
CA HIS A 144 21.94 -4.12 33.98
C HIS A 144 22.81 -5.04 34.86
N PHE A 145 22.23 -5.87 35.73
CA PHE A 145 22.98 -6.90 36.48
C PHE A 145 23.32 -8.14 35.65
N MET A 146 22.85 -8.22 34.40
CA MET A 146 23.20 -9.25 33.42
C MET A 146 23.91 -8.61 32.21
N PRO A 147 25.14 -8.07 32.39
CA PRO A 147 25.78 -7.23 31.38
C PRO A 147 26.34 -8.01 30.17
N LEU A 148 26.21 -9.34 30.15
CA LEU A 148 26.72 -10.16 29.06
C LEU A 148 25.85 -11.41 28.82
N ASN A 149 25.96 -11.93 27.61
CA ASN A 149 25.52 -13.27 27.25
C ASN A 149 26.47 -13.87 26.20
N GLN A 150 26.17 -15.06 25.66
CA GLN A 150 27.03 -15.72 24.67
C GLN A 150 27.18 -14.97 23.33
N ARG A 151 26.40 -13.90 23.08
CA ARG A 151 26.47 -13.10 21.86
C ARG A 151 27.21 -11.78 22.02
N GLY A 152 27.55 -11.39 23.24
CA GLY A 152 28.33 -10.18 23.49
C GLY A 152 28.39 -9.79 24.96
N GLY A 153 29.28 -8.86 25.27
CA GLY A 153 29.53 -8.38 26.62
C GLY A 153 30.96 -7.88 26.75
N ILE A 154 31.61 -8.14 27.88
CA ILE A 154 33.00 -7.71 28.06
C ILE A 154 34.02 -8.65 27.38
N GLN A 155 33.57 -9.85 27.00
CA GLN A 155 34.40 -10.88 26.38
C GLN A 155 34.76 -10.64 24.89
N ASP A 156 34.07 -9.71 24.23
CA ASP A 156 34.20 -9.43 22.78
C ASP A 156 34.53 -7.97 22.46
N GLN A 157 34.89 -7.15 23.45
CA GLN A 157 35.18 -5.71 23.29
C GLN A 157 36.37 -5.40 22.34
N SER A 158 37.18 -6.39 21.98
CA SER A 158 38.22 -6.26 20.95
C SER A 158 37.64 -5.91 19.58
N THR A 159 36.40 -6.32 19.30
CA THR A 159 35.73 -6.11 18.01
C THR A 159 35.40 -4.64 17.75
N LEU A 160 35.39 -3.79 18.78
CA LEU A 160 35.16 -2.36 18.60
C LEU A 160 36.15 -1.74 17.62
N ALA A 161 37.41 -2.19 17.63
CA ALA A 161 38.45 -1.70 16.71
C ALA A 161 38.05 -1.84 15.23
N ASP A 162 37.25 -2.84 14.86
CA ASP A 162 36.76 -3.04 13.48
C ASP A 162 35.75 -1.97 13.04
N SER A 163 35.13 -1.30 14.00
CA SER A 163 34.16 -0.22 13.79
C SER A 163 34.77 1.18 13.87
N LEU A 164 36.02 1.29 14.35
CA LEU A 164 36.76 2.54 14.49
C LEU A 164 37.58 2.86 13.24
N ARG A 165 38.01 4.11 13.14
CA ARG A 165 38.92 4.61 12.10
C ARG A 165 40.27 4.91 12.71
N PHE A 166 41.33 4.62 11.97
CA PHE A 166 42.72 4.85 12.37
C PHE A 166 43.44 5.74 11.34
N ASP A 167 42.91 6.95 11.14
CA ASP A 167 43.35 7.86 10.07
C ASP A 167 44.52 8.77 10.49
N SER A 168 44.76 8.89 11.79
CA SER A 168 45.73 9.83 12.38
C SER A 168 46.49 9.21 13.54
N LEU A 169 47.61 9.82 13.94
CA LEU A 169 48.34 9.44 15.16
C LEU A 169 47.43 9.47 16.39
N GLN A 170 46.56 10.48 16.51
CA GLN A 170 45.64 10.64 17.64
C GLN A 170 44.67 9.45 17.78
N ASP A 171 44.23 8.84 16.68
CA ASP A 171 43.32 7.69 16.75
C ASP A 171 44.00 6.46 17.39
N TYR A 172 45.31 6.29 17.17
CA TYR A 172 46.10 5.24 17.82
C TYR A 172 46.34 5.55 19.30
N GLU A 173 46.59 6.81 19.64
CA GLU A 173 46.71 7.27 21.03
C GLU A 173 45.40 7.08 21.80
N ASP A 174 44.27 7.39 21.17
CA ASP A 174 42.96 7.23 21.78
C ASP A 174 42.64 5.77 22.05
N TRP A 175 42.93 4.88 21.08
CA TRP A 175 42.79 3.44 21.28
C TRP A 175 43.68 2.94 22.41
N LEU A 176 44.95 3.39 22.46
CA LEU A 176 45.87 3.02 23.54
C LEU A 176 45.37 3.49 24.91
N ALA A 177 44.88 4.72 25.03
CA ALA A 177 44.29 5.24 26.26
C ALA A 177 43.05 4.43 26.68
N ARG A 178 42.20 4.05 25.72
CA ARG A 178 41.06 3.17 25.97
C ARG A 178 41.50 1.79 26.46
N LEU A 179 42.54 1.18 25.88
CA LEU A 179 43.11 -0.08 26.37
C LEU A 179 43.60 0.05 27.82
N GLN A 180 44.19 1.19 28.20
CA GLN A 180 44.64 1.46 29.57
C GLN A 180 43.48 1.61 30.56
N ALA A 181 42.32 2.09 30.11
CA ALA A 181 41.11 2.22 30.94
C ALA A 181 40.32 0.90 31.10
N PHE A 182 40.57 -0.10 30.25
CA PHE A 182 39.83 -1.38 30.23
C PHE A 182 39.79 -2.13 31.58
N PRO A 183 40.86 -2.17 32.40
CA PRO A 183 40.83 -2.84 33.70
C PRO A 183 39.73 -2.33 34.64
N VAL A 184 39.45 -1.02 34.65
CA VAL A 184 38.41 -0.43 35.49
C VAL A 184 37.02 -0.87 35.01
N TYR A 185 36.80 -0.83 33.71
CA TYR A 185 35.56 -1.30 33.09
C TYR A 185 35.27 -2.78 33.40
N MET A 186 36.31 -3.62 33.38
CA MET A 186 36.21 -5.02 33.79
C MET A 186 35.83 -5.20 35.26
N ASP A 187 36.47 -4.46 36.16
CA ASP A 187 36.17 -4.55 37.59
C ASP A 187 34.74 -4.11 37.91
N GLN A 188 34.27 -3.04 37.27
CA GLN A 188 32.88 -2.57 37.38
C GLN A 188 31.88 -3.60 36.83
N THR A 189 32.18 -4.24 35.70
CA THR A 189 31.34 -5.29 35.11
C THR A 189 31.23 -6.50 36.04
N ILE A 190 32.35 -6.95 36.64
CA ILE A 190 32.34 -8.04 37.64
C ILE A 190 31.48 -7.65 38.85
N ALA A 191 31.56 -6.40 39.31
CA ALA A 191 30.75 -5.93 40.42
C ALA A 191 29.24 -5.99 40.11
N LEU A 192 28.81 -5.59 38.90
CA LEU A 192 27.42 -5.75 38.46
C LEU A 192 26.99 -7.20 38.41
N MET A 193 27.84 -8.09 37.90
CA MET A 193 27.56 -9.53 37.84
C MET A 193 27.42 -10.15 39.23
N ARG A 194 28.21 -9.71 40.22
CA ARG A 194 28.03 -10.12 41.63
C ARG A 194 26.70 -9.64 42.20
N ARG A 195 26.28 -8.41 41.89
CA ARG A 195 24.92 -7.94 42.21
C ARG A 195 23.85 -8.81 41.54
N GLY A 196 24.09 -9.28 40.32
CA GLY A 196 23.23 -10.25 39.63
C GLY A 196 23.07 -11.57 40.39
N ILE A 197 24.16 -12.09 40.96
CA ILE A 197 24.13 -13.28 41.84
C ILE A 197 23.26 -13.02 43.07
N GLU A 198 23.49 -11.90 43.76
CA GLU A 198 22.78 -11.52 44.99
C GLU A 198 21.28 -11.30 44.76
N THR A 199 20.92 -10.69 43.62
CA THR A 199 19.53 -10.37 43.26
C THR A 199 18.83 -11.46 42.46
N LYS A 200 19.53 -12.57 42.15
CA LYS A 200 19.05 -13.63 41.25
C LYS A 200 18.63 -13.13 39.86
N MET A 201 19.28 -12.06 39.41
CA MET A 201 19.23 -11.57 38.03
C MET A 201 20.34 -12.24 37.23
N LEU A 202 20.09 -13.48 36.80
CA LEU A 202 21.05 -14.34 36.11
C LEU A 202 20.51 -14.90 34.80
N HIS A 203 21.43 -15.27 33.90
CA HIS A 203 21.12 -16.06 32.71
C HIS A 203 21.10 -17.57 33.02
N PRO A 204 20.47 -18.40 32.17
CA PRO A 204 20.56 -19.85 32.26
C PRO A 204 21.97 -20.41 32.00
N LYS A 205 22.33 -21.51 32.66
CA LYS A 205 23.62 -22.20 32.52
C LYS A 205 23.89 -22.62 31.07
N VAL A 206 22.87 -23.04 30.32
CA VAL A 206 23.06 -23.52 28.95
C VAL A 206 23.69 -22.47 28.04
N VAL A 207 23.29 -21.20 28.18
CA VAL A 207 23.89 -20.09 27.42
C VAL A 207 25.21 -19.64 28.05
N MET A 208 25.31 -19.65 29.38
CA MET A 208 26.52 -19.20 30.08
C MET A 208 27.71 -20.16 29.90
N LYS A 209 27.47 -21.45 29.66
CA LYS A 209 28.53 -22.44 29.37
C LYS A 209 29.33 -22.14 28.09
N ARG A 210 28.82 -21.29 27.20
CA ARG A 210 29.52 -20.90 25.95
C ARG A 210 30.54 -19.78 26.17
N VAL A 211 30.30 -18.90 27.13
CA VAL A 211 31.10 -17.69 27.40
C VAL A 211 32.57 -17.97 27.78
N PRO A 212 32.91 -18.99 28.59
CA PRO A 212 34.30 -19.25 28.97
C PRO A 212 35.25 -19.45 27.79
N SER A 213 34.77 -20.05 26.70
CA SER A 213 35.59 -20.23 25.49
C SER A 213 35.95 -18.90 24.84
N GLN A 214 35.02 -17.95 24.79
CA GLN A 214 35.20 -16.59 24.26
C GLN A 214 36.18 -15.80 25.14
N ILE A 215 36.07 -15.92 26.46
CA ILE A 215 37.02 -15.29 27.39
C ILE A 215 38.44 -15.85 27.17
N ARG A 216 38.58 -17.17 27.02
CA ARG A 216 39.89 -17.81 26.78
C ARG A 216 40.56 -17.33 25.48
N GLN A 217 39.79 -17.00 24.44
CA GLN A 217 40.35 -16.45 23.20
C GLN A 217 41.06 -15.11 23.41
N GLN A 218 40.73 -14.36 24.46
CA GLN A 218 41.38 -13.10 24.82
C GLN A 218 42.68 -13.31 25.62
N ILE A 219 42.94 -14.55 26.10
CA ILE A 219 44.09 -14.91 26.94
C ILE A 219 45.17 -15.57 26.06
N VAL A 220 45.95 -14.73 25.39
CA VAL A 220 47.05 -15.17 24.50
C VAL A 220 48.40 -15.23 25.23
N GLU A 221 49.36 -15.98 24.68
CA GLU A 221 50.72 -16.06 25.23
C GLU A 221 51.53 -14.80 24.94
N ARG A 222 51.49 -14.31 23.69
CA ARG A 222 52.18 -13.08 23.27
C ARG A 222 51.17 -11.95 23.10
N PRO A 223 51.39 -10.76 23.70
CA PRO A 223 50.48 -9.62 23.56
C PRO A 223 50.16 -9.25 22.10
N GLU A 224 51.11 -9.44 21.19
CA GLU A 224 50.99 -9.16 19.76
C GLU A 224 50.00 -10.09 19.05
N ASP A 225 49.69 -11.25 19.63
CA ASP A 225 48.68 -12.17 19.10
C ASP A 225 47.25 -11.79 19.51
N SER A 226 47.10 -10.82 20.43
CA SER A 226 45.80 -10.34 20.89
C SER A 226 45.03 -9.62 19.78
N LEU A 227 43.70 -9.79 19.76
CA LEU A 227 42.80 -9.04 18.88
C LEU A 227 42.86 -7.53 19.15
N TYR A 228 43.10 -7.10 20.39
CA TYR A 228 43.30 -5.69 20.74
C TYR A 228 44.56 -5.06 20.11
N PHE A 229 45.55 -5.89 19.76
CA PHE A 229 46.78 -5.46 19.10
C PHE A 229 46.60 -5.29 17.58
N ALA A 230 45.49 -5.75 17.00
CA ALA A 230 45.31 -5.80 15.55
C ALA A 230 45.56 -4.45 14.83
N PRO A 231 45.11 -3.28 15.34
CA PRO A 231 45.40 -1.99 14.70
C PRO A 231 46.90 -1.66 14.59
N PHE A 232 47.74 -2.17 15.49
CA PHE A 232 49.19 -1.89 15.53
C PHE A 232 50.01 -2.84 14.65
N LYS A 233 49.40 -3.90 14.11
CA LYS A 233 50.05 -4.81 13.14
C LYS A 233 50.26 -4.10 11.80
N LYS A 234 49.24 -3.36 11.35
CA LYS A 234 49.25 -2.61 10.09
C LYS A 234 48.63 -1.24 10.30
N PHE A 235 49.48 -0.21 10.21
CA PHE A 235 49.03 1.18 10.28
C PHE A 235 48.27 1.56 9.00
N GLN A 236 47.12 2.20 9.14
CA GLN A 236 46.27 2.62 8.01
C GLN A 236 46.63 4.01 7.49
N THR A 237 47.41 4.76 8.27
CA THR A 237 47.92 6.09 7.95
C THR A 237 49.44 6.10 8.00
N GLU A 238 50.06 7.04 7.29
CA GLU A 238 51.51 7.20 7.33
C GLU A 238 51.93 7.89 8.63
N LEU A 239 52.75 7.18 9.42
CA LEU A 239 53.33 7.63 10.68
C LEU A 239 54.85 7.49 10.63
N SER A 240 55.56 8.24 11.47
CA SER A 240 57.01 8.10 11.63
C SER A 240 57.36 6.69 12.15
N ASP A 241 58.52 6.16 11.77
CA ASP A 241 58.97 4.86 12.28
C ASP A 241 59.14 4.85 13.80
N ALA A 242 59.52 6.01 14.38
CA ALA A 242 59.60 6.19 15.82
C ALA A 242 58.23 6.06 16.52
N ASP A 243 57.19 6.67 15.95
CA ASP A 243 55.82 6.55 16.47
C ASP A 243 55.28 5.12 16.31
N LYS A 244 55.49 4.50 15.15
CA LYS A 244 55.07 3.12 14.89
C LYS A 244 55.68 2.16 15.91
N GLU A 245 56.98 2.30 16.21
CA GLU A 245 57.67 1.47 17.19
C GLU A 245 57.21 1.75 18.64
N ARG A 246 57.06 3.03 19.02
CA ARG A 246 56.55 3.40 20.34
C ARG A 246 55.15 2.83 20.59
N LEU A 247 54.23 3.06 19.66
CA LEU A 247 52.83 2.60 19.78
C LEU A 247 52.75 1.08 19.89
N ARG A 248 53.51 0.32 19.10
CA ARG A 248 53.58 -1.15 19.22
C ARG A 248 54.07 -1.58 20.59
N LYS A 249 55.15 -0.98 21.07
CA LYS A 249 55.73 -1.32 22.38
C LYS A 249 54.78 -0.99 23.53
N GLU A 250 54.12 0.16 23.48
CA GLU A 250 53.15 0.59 24.50
C GLU A 250 51.89 -0.28 24.47
N ALA A 251 51.35 -0.57 23.29
CA ALA A 251 50.20 -1.47 23.14
C ALA A 251 50.51 -2.88 23.66
N ALA A 252 51.65 -3.47 23.28
CA ALA A 252 52.08 -4.79 23.77
C ALA A 252 52.22 -4.80 25.30
N LYS A 253 52.79 -3.73 25.88
CA LYS A 253 52.92 -3.57 27.33
C LYS A 253 51.57 -3.48 28.03
N VAL A 254 50.64 -2.66 27.55
CA VAL A 254 49.30 -2.51 28.15
C VAL A 254 48.52 -3.83 28.06
N ILE A 255 48.53 -4.47 26.89
CA ILE A 255 47.83 -5.75 26.68
C ILE A 255 48.41 -6.85 27.58
N GLY A 256 49.74 -7.00 27.61
CA GLY A 256 50.41 -8.02 28.40
C GLY A 256 50.28 -7.82 29.91
N ASN A 257 50.39 -6.58 30.39
CA ASN A 257 50.44 -6.30 31.82
C ASN A 257 49.07 -5.99 32.45
N GLN A 258 48.08 -5.56 31.65
CA GLN A 258 46.79 -5.10 32.17
C GLN A 258 45.62 -5.92 31.61
N ILE A 259 45.51 -6.08 30.29
CA ILE A 259 44.34 -6.71 29.68
C ILE A 259 44.31 -8.24 29.88
N ILE A 260 45.39 -8.94 29.49
CA ILE A 260 45.45 -10.41 29.61
C ILE A 260 45.28 -10.87 31.07
N PRO A 261 45.96 -10.27 32.07
CA PRO A 261 45.74 -10.62 33.48
C PRO A 261 44.31 -10.37 33.95
N LYS A 262 43.66 -9.29 33.49
CA LYS A 262 42.25 -9.02 33.83
C LYS A 262 41.29 -10.04 33.23
N TYR A 263 41.51 -10.49 32.00
CA TYR A 263 40.73 -11.59 31.44
C TYR A 263 40.92 -12.92 32.17
N ARG A 264 42.12 -13.20 32.69
CA ARG A 264 42.35 -14.39 33.55
C ARG A 264 41.55 -14.30 34.86
N LEU A 265 41.55 -13.13 35.51
CA LEU A 265 40.76 -12.88 36.71
C LEU A 265 39.26 -12.99 36.43
N PHE A 266 38.81 -12.44 35.30
CA PHE A 266 37.43 -12.53 34.86
C PHE A 266 37.00 -13.98 34.57
N LEU A 267 37.84 -14.77 33.90
CA LEU A 267 37.58 -16.19 33.66
C LEU A 267 37.41 -16.97 34.97
N ASP A 268 38.30 -16.73 35.94
CA ASP A 268 38.24 -17.38 37.24
C ASP A 268 36.94 -17.07 38.00
N PHE A 269 36.59 -15.78 38.07
CA PHE A 269 35.32 -15.32 38.63
C PHE A 269 34.13 -15.96 37.91
N PHE A 270 34.13 -15.95 36.58
CA PHE A 270 33.02 -16.44 35.78
C PHE A 270 32.77 -17.93 36.01
N GLU A 271 33.82 -18.76 35.96
CA GLU A 271 33.70 -20.20 36.09
C GLU A 271 33.40 -20.66 37.51
N LYS A 272 33.97 -20.00 38.52
CA LYS A 272 33.84 -20.41 39.93
C LYS A 272 32.65 -19.79 40.66
N GLU A 273 32.30 -18.55 40.36
CA GLU A 273 31.24 -17.81 41.05
C GLU A 273 29.97 -17.71 40.18
N TYR A 274 30.06 -17.11 38.99
CA TYR A 274 28.87 -16.73 38.22
C TYR A 274 28.15 -17.90 37.54
N LEU A 275 28.89 -18.82 36.90
CA LEU A 275 28.31 -19.96 36.17
C LEU A 275 27.65 -20.96 37.12
N ALA A 276 28.17 -21.11 38.34
CA ALA A 276 27.62 -22.02 39.35
C ALA A 276 26.20 -21.59 39.79
N GLU A 277 25.98 -20.28 39.91
CA GLU A 277 24.73 -19.68 40.40
C GLU A 277 23.67 -19.48 39.30
N SER A 278 24.06 -19.61 38.02
CA SER A 278 23.16 -19.48 36.87
C SER A 278 22.01 -20.51 36.90
N PHE A 279 20.88 -20.19 36.29
CA PHE A 279 19.68 -21.06 36.34
C PHE A 279 19.83 -22.35 35.53
N ASP A 280 19.29 -23.47 36.00
CA ASP A 280 19.31 -24.74 35.26
C ASP A 280 18.28 -24.76 34.12
N GLU A 281 17.07 -24.22 34.35
CA GLU A 281 16.03 -24.11 33.32
C GLU A 281 16.24 -22.86 32.44
N VAL A 282 15.51 -22.76 31.33
CA VAL A 282 15.81 -21.77 30.28
C VAL A 282 14.91 -20.53 30.25
N GLY A 283 13.78 -20.54 30.95
CA GLY A 283 12.83 -19.43 30.89
C GLY A 283 13.15 -18.31 31.88
N CYS A 284 12.92 -17.05 31.48
CA CYS A 284 13.09 -15.90 32.37
C CYS A 284 12.03 -15.82 33.50
N TRP A 285 11.00 -16.66 33.46
CA TRP A 285 10.04 -16.87 34.56
C TRP A 285 10.71 -17.27 35.88
N GLN A 286 11.96 -17.74 35.84
CA GLN A 286 12.76 -18.06 37.03
C GLN A 286 13.31 -16.84 37.78
N ARG A 287 13.35 -15.68 37.12
CA ARG A 287 13.84 -14.44 37.72
C ARG A 287 12.79 -13.85 38.66
N PRO A 288 13.17 -12.96 39.59
CA PRO A 288 12.21 -12.17 40.36
C PRO A 288 11.20 -11.49 39.42
N ASP A 289 9.91 -11.65 39.72
CA ASP A 289 8.79 -11.17 38.90
C ASP A 289 8.85 -11.57 37.41
N GLY A 290 9.47 -12.72 37.10
CA GLY A 290 9.84 -13.12 35.74
C GLY A 290 8.70 -13.15 34.73
N HIS A 291 7.48 -13.49 35.14
CA HIS A 291 6.29 -13.43 34.26
C HIS A 291 5.91 -11.98 33.90
N ALA A 292 5.90 -11.07 34.87
CA ALA A 292 5.60 -9.66 34.65
C ALA A 292 6.74 -8.98 33.85
N MET A 293 7.99 -9.33 34.15
CA MET A 293 9.16 -8.93 33.37
C MET A 293 9.01 -9.36 31.91
N TYR A 294 8.68 -10.63 31.65
CA TYR A 294 8.51 -11.12 30.28
C TYR A 294 7.39 -10.42 29.53
N ALA A 295 6.24 -10.19 30.17
CA ALA A 295 5.13 -9.44 29.57
C ALA A 295 5.54 -7.99 29.24
N ARG A 296 6.33 -7.34 30.11
CA ARG A 296 6.84 -5.98 29.87
C ARG A 296 7.85 -5.96 28.71
N LEU A 297 8.75 -6.93 28.64
CA LEU A 297 9.70 -7.09 27.53
C LEU A 297 9.00 -7.37 26.21
N ALA A 298 8.02 -8.28 26.20
CA ALA A 298 7.21 -8.55 25.02
C ALA A 298 6.54 -7.27 24.50
N LYS A 299 5.86 -6.51 25.38
CA LYS A 299 5.26 -5.22 25.05
C LYS A 299 6.28 -4.21 24.50
N LYS A 300 7.46 -4.11 25.11
CA LYS A 300 8.53 -3.21 24.66
C LYS A 300 9.00 -3.57 23.25
N PHE A 301 9.28 -4.84 22.99
CA PHE A 301 9.83 -5.29 21.71
C PHE A 301 8.79 -5.31 20.59
N THR A 302 7.55 -5.69 20.88
CA THR A 302 6.47 -5.71 19.89
C THR A 302 5.84 -4.33 19.67
N THR A 303 5.96 -3.42 20.65
CA THR A 303 5.23 -2.15 20.73
C THR A 303 3.71 -2.32 20.76
N THR A 304 3.23 -3.49 21.17
CA THR A 304 1.80 -3.81 21.26
C THR A 304 1.39 -4.15 22.69
N ASN A 305 0.08 -4.13 22.97
CA ASN A 305 -0.47 -4.61 24.24
C ASN A 305 -0.84 -6.11 24.19
N LEU A 306 -0.32 -6.87 23.22
CA LEU A 306 -0.58 -8.30 23.13
C LEU A 306 0.05 -9.03 24.32
N THR A 307 -0.72 -9.92 24.94
CA THR A 307 -0.22 -10.81 25.99
C THR A 307 0.66 -11.91 25.39
N PRO A 308 1.61 -12.48 26.16
CA PRO A 308 2.40 -13.63 25.71
C PRO A 308 1.55 -14.79 25.16
N GLN A 309 0.38 -15.06 25.76
CA GLN A 309 -0.52 -16.11 25.28
C GLN A 309 -1.13 -15.78 23.91
N GLN A 310 -1.54 -14.53 23.68
CA GLN A 310 -2.05 -14.11 22.37
C GLN A 310 -0.96 -14.22 21.30
N ILE A 311 0.28 -13.81 21.63
CA ILE A 311 1.42 -13.94 20.71
C ILE A 311 1.72 -15.41 20.40
N HIS A 312 1.67 -16.29 21.40
CA HIS A 312 1.84 -17.73 21.19
C HIS A 312 0.80 -18.28 20.21
N ASN A 313 -0.47 -17.93 20.41
CA ASN A 313 -1.57 -18.38 19.55
C ASN A 313 -1.42 -17.87 18.12
N ILE A 314 -1.04 -16.59 17.94
CA ILE A 314 -0.71 -16.02 16.61
C ILE A 314 0.42 -16.83 15.96
N GLY A 315 1.46 -17.16 16.73
CA GLY A 315 2.56 -18.01 16.27
C GLY A 315 2.09 -19.37 15.76
N GLN A 316 1.23 -20.06 16.51
CA GLN A 316 0.67 -21.36 16.09
C GLN A 316 -0.15 -21.24 14.81
N SER A 317 -0.98 -20.20 14.68
CA SER A 317 -1.76 -19.96 13.45
C SER A 317 -0.87 -19.69 12.24
N GLU A 318 0.17 -18.87 12.40
CA GLU A 318 1.11 -18.58 11.31
C GLU A 318 1.95 -19.81 10.92
N VAL A 319 2.39 -20.62 11.89
CA VAL A 319 3.04 -21.90 11.63
C VAL A 319 2.14 -22.80 10.79
N ALA A 320 0.86 -22.93 11.14
CA ALA A 320 -0.08 -23.75 10.37
C ALA A 320 -0.27 -23.23 8.94
N ARG A 321 -0.46 -21.91 8.76
CA ARG A 321 -0.63 -21.29 7.44
C ARG A 321 0.59 -21.50 6.55
N ILE A 322 1.78 -21.18 7.06
CA ILE A 322 3.03 -21.26 6.28
C ILE A 322 3.35 -22.73 5.94
N ARG A 323 3.07 -23.67 6.85
CA ARG A 323 3.23 -25.10 6.57
C ARG A 323 2.37 -25.57 5.40
N ALA A 324 1.12 -25.08 5.29
CA ALA A 324 0.26 -25.40 4.16
C ALA A 324 0.84 -24.91 2.83
N GLU A 325 1.38 -23.68 2.80
CA GLU A 325 2.05 -23.13 1.60
C GLU A 325 3.33 -23.90 1.24
N MET A 326 4.15 -24.25 2.24
CA MET A 326 5.34 -25.09 2.06
C MET A 326 5.00 -26.47 1.48
N GLN A 327 3.90 -27.08 1.94
CA GLN A 327 3.43 -28.35 1.41
C GLN A 327 2.92 -28.24 -0.03
N GLU A 328 2.42 -27.08 -0.45
CA GLU A 328 2.05 -26.86 -1.85
C GLU A 328 3.29 -26.82 -2.74
N ILE A 329 4.37 -26.17 -2.30
CA ILE A 329 5.66 -26.22 -3.00
C ILE A 329 6.21 -27.65 -3.07
N GLN A 330 6.11 -28.42 -1.99
CA GLN A 330 6.49 -29.84 -1.98
C GLN A 330 5.77 -30.63 -3.09
N LYS A 331 4.47 -30.39 -3.28
CA LYS A 331 3.67 -31.01 -4.36
C LYS A 331 4.10 -30.49 -5.73
N GLN A 332 4.36 -29.19 -5.87
CA GLN A 332 4.77 -28.55 -7.12
C GLN A 332 6.09 -29.14 -7.65
N VAL A 333 7.07 -29.37 -6.76
CA VAL A 333 8.34 -30.03 -7.12
C VAL A 333 8.23 -31.55 -7.21
N LYS A 334 7.02 -32.10 -7.02
CA LYS A 334 6.67 -33.53 -7.15
C LYS A 334 7.50 -34.44 -6.23
N PHE A 335 7.94 -33.94 -5.09
CA PHE A 335 8.70 -34.74 -4.12
C PHE A 335 7.86 -35.91 -3.59
N LYS A 336 8.45 -37.10 -3.54
CA LYS A 336 7.80 -38.32 -3.05
C LYS A 336 8.24 -38.56 -1.61
N GLY A 337 7.33 -38.39 -0.65
CA GLY A 337 7.59 -38.61 0.77
C GLY A 337 6.79 -37.67 1.66
N SER A 338 6.95 -37.83 2.96
CA SER A 338 6.44 -36.95 4.00
C SER A 338 7.10 -35.57 3.95
N PHE A 339 6.46 -34.57 4.57
CA PHE A 339 7.04 -33.24 4.70
C PHE A 339 8.38 -33.25 5.46
N GLN A 340 8.54 -34.13 6.45
CA GLN A 340 9.81 -34.26 7.18
C GLN A 340 10.93 -34.80 6.29
N GLU A 341 10.64 -35.80 5.47
CA GLU A 341 11.61 -36.32 4.48
C GLU A 341 11.98 -35.23 3.46
N PHE A 342 11.03 -34.36 3.09
CA PHE A 342 11.33 -33.21 2.23
C PHE A 342 12.26 -32.18 2.88
N LEU A 343 12.04 -31.84 4.16
CA LEU A 343 12.97 -30.98 4.91
C LEU A 343 14.36 -31.60 5.02
N VAL A 344 14.46 -32.91 5.23
CA VAL A 344 15.74 -33.63 5.27
C VAL A 344 16.43 -33.59 3.90
N HIS A 345 15.69 -33.80 2.81
CA HIS A 345 16.23 -33.69 1.45
C HIS A 345 16.82 -32.30 1.19
N LEU A 346 16.11 -31.23 1.54
CA LEU A 346 16.59 -29.85 1.39
C LEU A 346 17.86 -29.59 2.20
N ARG A 347 17.98 -30.20 3.39
CA ARG A 347 19.16 -30.07 4.27
C ARG A 347 20.39 -30.84 3.81
N THR A 348 20.25 -31.83 2.91
CA THR A 348 21.30 -32.83 2.67
C THR A 348 21.70 -32.99 1.21
N ASP A 349 20.80 -32.68 0.27
CA ASP A 349 21.11 -32.80 -1.15
C ASP A 349 22.09 -31.71 -1.60
N ARG A 350 23.18 -32.15 -2.25
CA ARG A 350 24.28 -31.29 -2.70
C ARG A 350 23.85 -30.26 -3.73
N GLN A 351 22.74 -30.46 -4.44
CA GLN A 351 22.23 -29.48 -5.42
C GLN A 351 21.90 -28.12 -4.79
N PHE A 352 21.60 -28.08 -3.49
CA PHE A 352 21.21 -26.85 -2.79
C PHE A 352 22.37 -26.10 -2.17
N TYR A 353 23.62 -26.51 -2.39
CA TYR A 353 24.77 -25.95 -1.69
C TYR A 353 25.95 -25.68 -2.61
N TYR A 354 26.67 -24.60 -2.33
CA TYR A 354 27.99 -24.37 -2.93
C TYR A 354 29.06 -25.15 -2.16
N SER A 355 30.10 -25.60 -2.86
CA SER A 355 31.30 -26.19 -2.26
C SER A 355 32.39 -25.16 -1.95
N ASN A 356 32.31 -23.96 -2.54
CA ASN A 356 33.34 -22.94 -2.53
C ASN A 356 32.80 -21.61 -1.97
N PRO A 357 33.45 -21.00 -0.95
CA PRO A 357 33.08 -19.71 -0.38
C PRO A 357 32.94 -18.57 -1.41
N ASN A 358 33.80 -18.55 -2.44
CA ASN A 358 33.81 -17.48 -3.43
C ASN A 358 32.58 -17.53 -4.35
N ASP A 359 32.09 -18.73 -4.68
CA ASP A 359 30.90 -18.89 -5.50
C ASP A 359 29.64 -18.48 -4.72
N LEU A 360 29.59 -18.79 -3.42
CA LEU A 360 28.54 -18.31 -2.52
C LEU A 360 28.54 -16.77 -2.41
N LEU A 361 29.71 -16.15 -2.21
CA LEU A 361 29.82 -14.69 -2.19
C LEU A 361 29.38 -14.04 -3.51
N LYS A 362 29.77 -14.65 -4.64
CA LYS A 362 29.35 -14.21 -5.97
C LYS A 362 27.83 -14.28 -6.13
N ALA A 363 27.19 -15.34 -5.62
CA ALA A 363 25.75 -15.50 -5.67
C ALA A 363 25.01 -14.38 -4.91
N TYR A 364 25.46 -14.02 -3.71
CA TYR A 364 24.92 -12.86 -2.97
C TYR A 364 25.06 -11.55 -3.75
N LYS A 365 26.24 -11.31 -4.33
CA LYS A 365 26.50 -10.11 -5.15
C LYS A 365 25.60 -10.03 -6.38
N GLU A 366 25.44 -11.15 -7.09
CA GLU A 366 24.60 -11.21 -8.27
C GLU A 366 23.11 -11.06 -7.92
N CYS A 367 22.66 -11.60 -6.79
CA CYS A 367 21.30 -11.41 -6.29
C CYS A 367 20.99 -9.92 -6.07
N CYS A 368 21.83 -9.21 -5.33
CA CYS A 368 21.68 -7.77 -5.10
C CYS A 368 21.69 -6.96 -6.41
N ARG A 369 22.62 -7.28 -7.33
CA ARG A 369 22.72 -6.62 -8.65
C ARG A 369 21.46 -6.78 -9.50
N ARG A 370 20.70 -7.87 -9.32
CA ARG A 370 19.40 -8.08 -9.97
C ARG A 370 18.28 -7.26 -9.33
N ILE A 371 18.35 -7.01 -8.02
CA ILE A 371 17.32 -6.31 -7.25
C ILE A 371 17.42 -4.79 -7.46
N ASP A 372 18.62 -4.23 -7.35
CA ASP A 372 18.88 -2.77 -7.42
C ASP A 372 18.13 -2.03 -8.54
N PRO A 373 18.19 -2.45 -9.83
CA PRO A 373 17.54 -1.72 -10.91
C PRO A 373 16.01 -1.76 -10.85
N ARG A 374 15.43 -2.65 -10.03
CA ARG A 374 13.98 -2.84 -9.87
C ARG A 374 13.41 -2.11 -8.66
N LEU A 375 14.25 -1.52 -7.78
CA LEU A 375 13.78 -0.76 -6.64
C LEU A 375 12.84 0.40 -6.99
N PRO A 376 13.00 1.13 -8.12
CA PRO A 376 12.05 2.16 -8.54
C PRO A 376 10.62 1.65 -8.82
N ASP A 377 10.44 0.34 -9.05
CA ASP A 377 9.11 -0.28 -9.20
C ASP A 377 8.34 -0.22 -7.86
N LEU A 378 9.06 -0.18 -6.73
CA LEU A 378 8.51 -0.29 -5.38
C LEU A 378 8.71 0.96 -4.51
N PHE A 379 9.57 1.91 -4.90
CA PHE A 379 9.90 3.06 -4.05
C PHE A 379 10.06 4.37 -4.85
N HIS A 380 9.48 5.45 -4.34
CA HIS A 380 9.69 6.81 -4.87
C HIS A 380 11.06 7.40 -4.52
N ARG A 381 11.63 6.99 -3.38
CA ARG A 381 12.90 7.49 -2.86
C ARG A 381 13.82 6.32 -2.57
N LEU A 382 15.05 6.40 -3.08
CA LEU A 382 16.12 5.45 -2.78
C LEU A 382 17.13 6.10 -1.81
N PRO A 383 17.78 5.32 -0.95
CA PRO A 383 18.87 5.83 -0.12
C PRO A 383 20.05 6.32 -0.96
N LYS A 384 20.70 7.38 -0.49
CA LYS A 384 21.95 7.93 -1.04
C LYS A 384 23.17 7.15 -0.55
N ALA A 385 23.12 6.63 0.68
CA ALA A 385 24.23 5.88 1.26
C ALA A 385 24.43 4.56 0.49
N PRO A 386 25.65 4.25 0.01
CA PRO A 386 25.92 2.96 -0.65
C PRO A 386 25.99 1.80 0.36
N TYR A 387 25.96 0.57 -0.15
CA TYR A 387 26.24 -0.64 0.63
C TYR A 387 27.20 -1.60 -0.07
N GLU A 388 27.87 -2.42 0.74
CA GLU A 388 28.83 -3.42 0.29
C GLU A 388 28.51 -4.81 0.85
N ILE A 389 28.77 -5.85 0.05
CA ILE A 389 28.59 -7.24 0.46
C ILE A 389 29.95 -7.80 0.87
N THR A 390 30.08 -8.12 2.16
CA THR A 390 31.37 -8.42 2.79
C THR A 390 31.32 -9.78 3.50
N PRO A 391 32.37 -10.62 3.42
CA PRO A 391 32.44 -11.83 4.24
C PRO A 391 32.52 -11.50 5.74
N ILE A 392 31.83 -12.29 6.58
CA ILE A 392 32.08 -12.25 8.03
C ILE A 392 33.55 -12.66 8.29
N PRO A 393 34.29 -11.95 9.17
CA PRO A 393 35.63 -12.35 9.56
C PRO A 393 35.71 -13.80 10.05
N ALA A 394 36.77 -14.52 9.66
CA ALA A 394 36.88 -15.97 9.88
C ALA A 394 36.84 -16.38 11.37
N GLN A 395 37.26 -15.50 12.27
CA GLN A 395 37.26 -15.72 13.71
C GLN A 395 35.84 -15.70 14.31
N MET A 396 34.94 -14.88 13.74
CA MET A 396 33.56 -14.74 14.21
C MET A 396 32.58 -15.67 13.47
N ALA A 397 32.96 -16.10 12.26
CA ALA A 397 32.08 -16.85 11.36
C ALA A 397 31.51 -18.17 11.93
N PRO A 398 32.22 -18.97 12.76
CA PRO A 398 31.65 -20.19 13.35
C PRO A 398 30.52 -19.94 14.35
N ASP A 399 30.56 -18.82 15.06
CA ASP A 399 29.60 -18.46 16.12
C ASP A 399 28.53 -17.46 15.66
N THR A 400 28.65 -16.97 14.42
CA THR A 400 27.68 -16.07 13.79
C THR A 400 26.72 -16.84 12.90
N THR A 401 25.47 -16.38 12.82
CA THR A 401 24.42 -16.98 11.98
C THR A 401 24.67 -16.68 10.48
N THR A 402 23.65 -16.79 9.63
CA THR A 402 23.75 -16.72 8.18
C THR A 402 24.34 -15.39 7.65
N ALA A 403 23.94 -14.27 8.25
CA ALA A 403 24.37 -12.93 7.87
C ALA A 403 23.94 -11.89 8.93
N TYR A 404 24.41 -10.67 8.77
CA TYR A 404 23.86 -9.49 9.45
C TYR A 404 24.16 -8.21 8.67
N TYR A 405 23.35 -7.19 8.87
CA TYR A 405 23.59 -5.85 8.34
C TYR A 405 24.23 -4.91 9.37
N MET A 406 25.21 -4.13 8.90
CA MET A 406 25.82 -3.02 9.62
C MET A 406 25.47 -1.70 8.93
N ARG A 407 24.94 -0.75 9.70
CA ARG A 407 24.55 0.58 9.22
C ARG A 407 25.76 1.41 8.73
N PRO A 408 25.57 2.35 7.79
CA PRO A 408 26.61 3.29 7.39
C PRO A 408 27.04 4.19 8.56
N ALA A 409 28.21 4.82 8.44
CA ALA A 409 28.64 5.85 9.38
C ALA A 409 27.84 7.14 9.18
N ALA A 410 27.56 7.88 10.26
CA ALA A 410 26.75 9.10 10.23
C ALA A 410 27.41 10.23 9.41
N ASP A 411 28.75 10.30 9.42
CA ASP A 411 29.56 11.25 8.66
C ASP A 411 29.76 10.84 7.18
N GLY A 412 29.17 9.72 6.75
CA GLY A 412 29.31 9.18 5.40
C GLY A 412 30.65 8.49 5.12
N SER A 413 31.52 8.33 6.12
CA SER A 413 32.87 7.79 5.88
C SER A 413 32.92 6.28 5.64
N ARG A 414 31.83 5.55 5.93
CA ARG A 414 31.72 4.09 5.77
C ARG A 414 30.35 3.75 5.17
N PRO A 415 30.29 2.93 4.10
CA PRO A 415 29.03 2.44 3.54
C PRO A 415 28.31 1.50 4.51
N GLY A 416 27.04 1.21 4.23
CA GLY A 416 26.37 0.07 4.86
C GLY A 416 27.08 -1.23 4.47
N ARG A 417 27.09 -2.24 5.35
CA ARG A 417 27.69 -3.55 5.03
C ARG A 417 26.70 -4.67 5.28
N TYR A 418 26.40 -5.40 4.22
CA TYR A 418 25.72 -6.70 4.28
C TYR A 418 26.79 -7.78 4.48
N TYR A 419 26.95 -8.24 5.72
CA TYR A 419 27.91 -9.28 6.05
C TYR A 419 27.33 -10.67 5.83
N VAL A 420 27.97 -11.48 4.98
CA VAL A 420 27.53 -12.84 4.64
C VAL A 420 28.46 -13.89 5.22
N ASN A 421 27.88 -14.93 5.82
CA ASN A 421 28.67 -16.01 6.40
C ASN A 421 29.09 -17.02 5.34
N LEU A 422 30.38 -17.01 4.99
CA LEU A 422 30.96 -17.95 4.02
C LEU A 422 31.60 -19.18 4.68
N TYR A 423 31.56 -19.29 6.02
CA TYR A 423 32.03 -20.46 6.73
C TYR A 423 31.10 -21.64 6.44
N ARG A 424 31.71 -22.78 6.08
CA ARG A 424 31.04 -24.02 5.69
C ARG A 424 29.97 -23.76 4.62
N PRO A 425 30.37 -23.38 3.38
CA PRO A 425 29.42 -23.08 2.31
C PRO A 425 28.48 -24.26 1.99
N GLN A 426 28.91 -25.49 2.30
CA GLN A 426 28.09 -26.70 2.22
C GLN A 426 26.90 -26.77 3.19
N ASP A 427 26.79 -25.83 4.12
CA ASP A 427 25.67 -25.71 5.06
C ASP A 427 24.84 -24.43 4.82
N ARG A 428 25.09 -23.71 3.71
CA ARG A 428 24.43 -22.46 3.32
C ARG A 428 23.56 -22.67 2.08
N PRO A 429 22.22 -22.85 2.24
CA PRO A 429 21.38 -23.22 1.13
C PRO A 429 21.24 -22.08 0.10
N ILE A 430 21.40 -22.42 -1.18
CA ILE A 430 21.31 -21.50 -2.32
C ILE A 430 19.92 -20.85 -2.39
N TYR A 431 18.87 -21.64 -2.12
CA TYR A 431 17.49 -21.20 -2.23
C TYR A 431 17.10 -20.15 -1.16
N GLU A 432 17.93 -19.90 -0.14
CA GLU A 432 17.70 -18.87 0.89
C GLU A 432 18.30 -17.50 0.51
N ILE A 433 19.18 -17.43 -0.50
CA ILE A 433 19.97 -16.23 -0.83
C ILE A 433 19.09 -15.04 -1.17
N GLU A 434 18.02 -15.24 -1.94
CA GLU A 434 17.14 -14.17 -2.39
C GLU A 434 16.40 -13.53 -1.22
N ALA A 435 15.75 -14.33 -0.38
CA ALA A 435 15.05 -13.85 0.81
C ALA A 435 16.01 -13.15 1.79
N LEU A 436 17.19 -13.72 2.02
CA LEU A 436 18.18 -13.11 2.92
C LEU A 436 18.72 -11.78 2.37
N SER A 437 18.95 -11.68 1.06
CA SER A 437 19.44 -10.44 0.43
C SER A 437 18.39 -9.34 0.50
N LEU A 438 17.11 -9.68 0.30
CA LEU A 438 16.00 -8.74 0.51
C LEU A 438 15.96 -8.26 1.97
N HIS A 439 16.10 -9.16 2.94
CA HIS A 439 16.06 -8.84 4.37
C HIS A 439 17.18 -7.91 4.84
N GLU A 440 18.43 -8.25 4.53
CA GLU A 440 19.61 -7.58 5.10
C GLU A 440 20.01 -6.33 4.29
N ALA A 441 19.77 -6.31 2.99
CA ALA A 441 20.22 -5.24 2.11
C ALA A 441 19.02 -4.46 1.53
N VAL A 442 18.64 -4.75 0.29
CA VAL A 442 17.67 -3.97 -0.47
C VAL A 442 16.47 -4.85 -0.85
N PRO A 443 15.23 -4.44 -0.57
CA PRO A 443 14.82 -3.20 0.09
C PRO A 443 14.70 -3.30 1.63
N GLY A 444 15.35 -4.26 2.29
CA GLY A 444 15.26 -4.47 3.74
C GLY A 444 16.09 -3.50 4.59
N HIS A 445 16.96 -4.02 5.47
CA HIS A 445 17.64 -3.24 6.50
C HIS A 445 18.50 -2.10 5.97
N HIS A 446 19.31 -2.33 4.92
CA HIS A 446 20.09 -1.24 4.34
C HIS A 446 19.20 -0.10 3.90
N PHE A 447 18.18 -0.42 3.12
CA PHE A 447 17.26 0.55 2.56
C PHE A 447 16.54 1.36 3.64
N GLN A 448 15.96 0.68 4.62
CA GLN A 448 15.19 1.31 5.70
C GLN A 448 16.06 2.17 6.62
N ILE A 449 17.21 1.65 7.05
CA ILE A 449 18.08 2.35 8.00
C ILE A 449 18.76 3.54 7.33
N ALA A 450 19.24 3.37 6.09
CA ALA A 450 19.87 4.47 5.35
C ALA A 450 18.89 5.63 5.11
N LEU A 451 17.65 5.34 4.71
CA LEU A 451 16.62 6.39 4.57
C LEU A 451 16.32 7.10 5.89
N ALA A 452 16.25 6.37 7.00
CA ALA A 452 16.01 6.97 8.32
C ALA A 452 17.16 7.92 8.73
N MET A 453 18.40 7.57 8.41
CA MET A 453 19.57 8.41 8.70
C MET A 453 19.59 9.71 7.87
N GLU A 454 18.90 9.75 6.72
CA GLU A 454 18.81 10.93 5.86
C GLU A 454 17.66 11.88 6.23
N LEU A 455 16.94 11.62 7.32
CA LEU A 455 15.84 12.47 7.78
C LEU A 455 16.35 13.68 8.58
N GLU A 456 15.71 14.82 8.41
CA GLU A 456 15.90 16.03 9.23
C GLU A 456 15.04 15.94 10.51
N VAL A 457 15.47 15.08 11.43
CA VAL A 457 14.80 14.83 12.73
C VAL A 457 15.83 14.86 13.87
N PRO A 458 15.40 15.03 15.14
CA PRO A 458 16.32 14.97 16.28
C PRO A 458 17.13 13.67 16.33
N GLU A 459 18.35 13.73 16.87
CA GLU A 459 19.32 12.62 16.78
C GLU A 459 18.84 11.32 17.44
N PHE A 460 18.10 11.42 18.55
CA PHE A 460 17.51 10.26 19.22
C PHE A 460 16.53 9.48 18.31
N ARG A 461 15.91 10.15 17.31
CA ARG A 461 15.08 9.50 16.28
C ARG A 461 15.92 9.01 15.12
N ARG A 462 16.87 9.82 14.65
CA ARG A 462 17.70 9.49 13.49
C ARG A 462 18.52 8.21 13.71
N TYR A 463 19.06 8.02 14.91
CA TYR A 463 19.91 6.86 15.25
C TYR A 463 19.26 5.84 16.17
N GLY A 464 18.09 6.18 16.75
CA GLY A 464 17.27 5.26 17.55
C GLY A 464 16.50 4.25 16.71
N GLY A 465 15.70 3.40 17.35
CA GLY A 465 14.94 2.39 16.62
C GLY A 465 13.92 1.62 17.45
N TYR A 466 12.99 0.99 16.73
CA TYR A 466 11.97 0.10 17.29
C TYR A 466 12.10 -1.27 16.64
N THR A 467 12.38 -2.30 17.43
CA THR A 467 12.67 -3.64 16.91
C THR A 467 11.53 -4.18 16.05
N ALA A 468 10.27 -4.04 16.48
CA ALA A 468 9.12 -4.49 15.70
C ALA A 468 9.03 -3.84 14.33
N PHE A 469 9.33 -2.54 14.23
CA PHE A 469 9.33 -1.85 12.95
C PHE A 469 10.48 -2.33 12.06
N ILE A 470 11.71 -2.30 12.58
CA ILE A 470 12.93 -2.59 11.81
C ILE A 470 12.91 -4.04 11.31
N GLU A 471 12.62 -4.97 12.22
CA GLU A 471 12.60 -6.40 11.90
C GLU A 471 11.33 -6.81 11.15
N GLY A 472 10.22 -6.14 11.43
CA GLY A 472 8.98 -6.30 10.67
C GLY A 472 9.13 -5.85 9.23
N TRP A 473 9.83 -4.72 9.00
CA TRP A 473 10.17 -4.24 7.66
C TRP A 473 11.10 -5.21 6.94
N GLY A 474 12.17 -5.67 7.59
CA GLY A 474 13.07 -6.68 7.05
C GLY A 474 12.31 -7.93 6.58
N LEU A 475 11.43 -8.48 7.43
CA LEU A 475 10.64 -9.65 7.08
C LEU A 475 9.56 -9.36 6.01
N TYR A 476 8.91 -8.19 6.04
CA TYR A 476 7.97 -7.77 4.99
C TYR A 476 8.67 -7.64 3.63
N SER A 477 9.90 -7.12 3.60
CA SER A 477 10.68 -6.94 2.38
C SER A 477 10.99 -8.27 1.68
N GLU A 478 11.09 -9.37 2.42
CA GLU A 478 11.25 -10.70 1.84
C GLU A 478 10.08 -11.07 0.93
N LYS A 479 8.86 -10.63 1.23
CA LYS A 479 7.68 -10.92 0.37
C LYS A 479 7.66 -10.10 -0.91
N LEU A 480 8.30 -8.93 -0.92
CA LEU A 480 8.41 -8.10 -2.12
C LEU A 480 9.20 -8.79 -3.24
N GLY A 481 9.92 -9.87 -2.93
CA GLY A 481 10.59 -10.71 -3.93
C GLY A 481 9.67 -11.26 -5.02
N GLU A 482 8.37 -11.43 -4.77
CA GLU A 482 7.40 -11.83 -5.83
C GLU A 482 7.19 -10.68 -6.84
N GLU A 483 6.96 -9.46 -6.35
CA GLU A 483 6.80 -8.26 -7.17
C GLU A 483 8.10 -7.94 -7.95
N LEU A 484 9.24 -8.24 -7.32
CA LEU A 484 10.58 -8.16 -7.91
C LEU A 484 10.97 -9.40 -8.75
N GLY A 485 10.05 -10.35 -8.94
CA GLY A 485 10.23 -11.50 -9.83
C GLY A 485 11.40 -12.42 -9.49
N LEU A 486 11.79 -12.51 -8.21
CA LEU A 486 12.90 -13.34 -7.73
C LEU A 486 12.50 -14.82 -7.60
N TYR A 487 11.35 -15.10 -6.96
CA TYR A 487 10.93 -16.45 -6.59
C TYR A 487 10.28 -17.27 -7.73
N LYS A 488 10.89 -17.27 -8.91
CA LYS A 488 10.42 -18.04 -10.07
C LYS A 488 10.67 -19.54 -9.92
N ASP A 489 11.78 -19.89 -9.27
CA ASP A 489 12.08 -21.27 -8.91
C ASP A 489 11.32 -21.65 -7.63
N PRO A 490 10.55 -22.77 -7.62
CA PRO A 490 9.81 -23.21 -6.44
C PRO A 490 10.69 -23.38 -5.21
N TYR A 491 11.95 -23.80 -5.35
CA TYR A 491 12.85 -23.90 -4.18
C TYR A 491 13.19 -22.53 -3.61
N SER A 492 13.43 -21.53 -4.47
CA SER A 492 13.64 -20.15 -4.03
C SER A 492 12.42 -19.59 -3.28
N LYS A 493 11.19 -19.90 -3.74
CA LYS A 493 9.95 -19.61 -2.97
C LYS A 493 9.91 -20.35 -1.64
N PHE A 494 10.31 -21.63 -1.61
CA PHE A 494 10.44 -22.39 -0.37
C PHE A 494 11.45 -21.78 0.60
N GLY A 495 12.54 -21.18 0.09
CA GLY A 495 13.51 -20.44 0.89
C GLY A 495 12.92 -19.24 1.60
N GLN A 496 12.14 -18.42 0.89
CA GLN A 496 11.37 -17.33 1.50
C GLN A 496 10.42 -17.85 2.57
N LEU A 497 9.64 -18.91 2.28
CA LEU A 497 8.75 -19.51 3.27
C LEU A 497 9.52 -20.08 4.47
N THR A 498 10.73 -20.59 4.29
CA THR A 498 11.59 -21.09 5.38
C THR A 498 11.99 -19.97 6.32
N TYR A 499 12.30 -18.77 5.80
CA TYR A 499 12.58 -17.60 6.62
C TYR A 499 11.33 -17.11 7.36
N GLU A 500 10.19 -17.08 6.67
CA GLU A 500 8.91 -16.70 7.27
C GLU A 500 8.50 -17.68 8.39
N MET A 501 8.61 -18.98 8.14
CA MET A 501 8.34 -20.04 9.12
C MET A 501 9.24 -19.92 10.34
N TRP A 502 10.54 -19.65 10.14
CA TRP A 502 11.45 -19.41 11.26
C TRP A 502 10.97 -18.24 12.14
N ARG A 503 10.51 -17.13 11.55
CA ARG A 503 9.96 -16.00 12.32
C ARG A 503 8.60 -16.31 12.96
N ALA A 504 7.77 -17.19 12.38
CA ALA A 504 6.57 -17.68 13.04
C ALA A 504 6.89 -18.61 14.23
N VAL A 505 7.86 -19.52 14.06
CA VAL A 505 8.39 -20.38 15.12
C VAL A 505 8.91 -19.56 16.30
N ARG A 506 9.59 -18.43 16.05
CA ARG A 506 10.05 -17.50 17.10
C ARG A 506 8.92 -17.09 18.05
N LEU A 507 7.72 -16.78 17.53
CA LEU A 507 6.58 -16.41 18.38
C LEU A 507 6.23 -17.54 19.35
N VAL A 508 6.24 -18.78 18.86
CA VAL A 508 5.87 -19.98 19.62
C VAL A 508 6.93 -20.35 20.63
N VAL A 509 8.20 -20.44 20.23
CA VAL A 509 9.27 -20.96 21.10
C VAL A 509 9.69 -19.96 22.17
N ASP A 510 9.71 -18.66 21.86
CA ASP A 510 10.06 -17.61 22.84
C ASP A 510 9.00 -17.52 23.94
N THR A 511 7.71 -17.45 23.57
CA THR A 511 6.60 -17.52 24.53
C THR A 511 6.49 -18.88 25.22
N GLY A 512 6.79 -19.96 24.49
CA GLY A 512 6.87 -21.32 25.01
C GLY A 512 7.85 -21.41 26.19
N MET A 513 9.10 -21.01 25.99
CA MET A 513 10.14 -21.08 27.02
C MET A 513 9.89 -20.09 28.16
N HIS A 514 9.52 -18.85 27.85
CA HIS A 514 9.50 -17.77 28.84
C HIS A 514 8.16 -17.59 29.57
N SER A 515 7.06 -18.04 28.99
CA SER A 515 5.73 -17.96 29.61
C SER A 515 5.11 -19.33 29.91
N LEU A 516 5.28 -20.31 29.02
CA LEU A 516 4.67 -21.65 29.13
C LEU A 516 5.62 -22.71 29.68
N LYS A 517 6.84 -22.31 30.05
CA LYS A 517 7.88 -23.15 30.67
C LYS A 517 8.31 -24.35 29.82
N TRP A 518 8.28 -24.23 28.49
CA TRP A 518 8.89 -25.21 27.60
C TRP A 518 10.38 -25.35 27.90
N THR A 519 10.89 -26.57 27.77
CA THR A 519 12.32 -26.83 27.85
C THR A 519 13.03 -26.34 26.58
N ARG A 520 14.36 -26.24 26.64
CA ARG A 520 15.18 -26.00 25.44
C ARG A 520 14.91 -27.05 24.35
N GLN A 521 14.72 -28.30 24.75
CA GLN A 521 14.55 -29.40 23.83
C GLN A 521 13.19 -29.32 23.11
N ASP A 522 12.12 -28.96 23.82
CA ASP A 522 10.81 -28.71 23.22
C ASP A 522 10.88 -27.62 22.14
N ALA A 523 11.60 -26.52 22.43
CA ALA A 523 11.82 -25.44 21.48
C ALA A 523 12.62 -25.90 20.24
N ILE A 524 13.69 -26.68 20.43
CA ILE A 524 14.50 -27.24 19.34
C ILE A 524 13.68 -28.18 18.47
N ASP A 525 12.91 -29.08 19.09
CA ASP A 525 12.13 -30.08 18.36
C ASP A 525 10.98 -29.44 17.60
N PHE A 526 10.29 -28.46 18.19
CA PHE A 526 9.29 -27.67 17.48
C PHE A 526 9.89 -26.95 16.27
N PHE A 527 11.08 -26.35 16.42
CA PHE A 527 11.75 -25.66 15.31
C PHE A 527 12.18 -26.65 14.20
N LYS A 528 12.79 -27.78 14.57
CA LYS A 528 13.21 -28.84 13.65
C LYS A 528 12.08 -29.39 12.80
N GLN A 529 10.90 -29.57 13.39
CA GLN A 529 9.71 -30.09 12.72
C GLN A 529 9.11 -29.11 11.71
N ASN A 530 9.49 -27.83 11.76
CA ASN A 530 8.86 -26.76 10.99
C ASN A 530 9.73 -26.17 9.88
N THR A 531 11.05 -26.25 9.97
CA THR A 531 11.95 -25.50 9.05
C THR A 531 13.01 -26.39 8.43
N ALA A 532 13.53 -26.04 7.24
CA ALA A 532 14.66 -26.73 6.61
C ALA A 532 16.03 -26.25 7.12
N LYS A 533 16.11 -25.51 8.24
CA LYS A 533 17.38 -24.98 8.75
C LYS A 533 18.29 -26.08 9.28
N SER A 534 19.59 -25.81 9.29
CA SER A 534 20.59 -26.71 9.89
C SER A 534 20.35 -26.82 11.40
N ILE A 535 20.71 -27.96 11.99
CA ILE A 535 20.51 -28.19 13.43
C ILE A 535 21.33 -27.20 14.27
N LEU A 536 22.56 -26.91 13.84
CA LEU A 536 23.42 -25.94 14.50
C LEU A 536 22.80 -24.53 14.51
N ASP A 537 22.23 -24.08 13.39
CA ASP A 537 21.56 -22.77 13.33
C ASP A 537 20.33 -22.74 14.25
N ILE A 538 19.56 -23.85 14.32
CA ILE A 538 18.40 -23.96 15.22
C ILE A 538 18.84 -23.85 16.70
N GLU A 539 19.87 -24.57 17.10
CA GLU A 539 20.39 -24.53 18.46
C GLU A 539 20.91 -23.14 18.84
N ASN A 540 21.67 -22.52 17.94
CA ASN A 540 22.17 -21.14 18.12
C ASN A 540 21.03 -20.12 18.29
N GLU A 541 19.95 -20.29 17.51
CA GLU A 541 18.79 -19.41 17.60
C GLU A 541 17.96 -19.65 18.86
N VAL A 542 17.72 -20.89 19.27
CA VAL A 542 17.03 -21.19 20.53
C VAL A 542 17.84 -20.63 21.71
N ASP A 543 19.16 -20.84 21.74
CA ASP A 543 20.05 -20.26 22.76
C ASP A 543 20.00 -18.72 22.77
N ARG A 544 19.86 -18.09 21.60
CA ARG A 544 19.67 -16.64 21.50
C ARG A 544 18.36 -16.21 22.16
N TYR A 545 17.26 -16.89 21.90
CA TYR A 545 15.95 -16.54 22.48
C TYR A 545 16.00 -16.68 24.00
N ILE A 546 16.64 -17.74 24.50
CA ILE A 546 16.89 -17.96 25.94
C ILE A 546 17.62 -16.76 26.56
N ALA A 547 18.64 -16.24 25.88
CA ALA A 547 19.43 -15.11 26.37
C ALA A 547 18.70 -13.75 26.24
N TRP A 548 17.78 -13.61 25.27
CA TRP A 548 17.16 -12.33 24.91
C TRP A 548 15.62 -12.41 24.82
N PRO A 549 14.94 -12.63 25.96
CA PRO A 549 13.51 -12.88 25.98
C PRO A 549 12.68 -11.75 25.37
N GLY A 550 11.73 -12.09 24.50
CA GLY A 550 10.76 -11.17 23.92
C GLY A 550 11.21 -10.48 22.62
N GLN A 551 12.52 -10.39 22.36
CA GLN A 551 13.04 -9.74 21.16
C GLN A 551 12.65 -10.50 19.89
N ALA A 552 12.64 -11.82 19.94
CA ALA A 552 12.30 -12.69 18.82
C ALA A 552 10.84 -12.51 18.34
N LEU A 553 9.97 -11.97 19.21
CA LEU A 553 8.56 -11.73 18.91
C LEU A 553 8.36 -10.59 17.90
N ALA A 554 9.27 -9.62 17.91
CA ALA A 554 9.16 -8.37 17.18
C ALA A 554 9.05 -8.57 15.65
N TYR A 555 9.81 -9.53 15.10
CA TYR A 555 9.90 -9.79 13.67
C TYR A 555 8.53 -10.05 13.04
N LYS A 556 7.85 -11.10 13.50
CA LYS A 556 6.61 -11.55 12.89
C LYS A 556 5.43 -10.64 13.27
N ILE A 557 5.40 -10.11 14.50
CA ILE A 557 4.37 -9.13 14.89
C ILE A 557 4.47 -7.85 14.05
N GLY A 558 5.69 -7.37 13.80
CA GLY A 558 5.93 -6.22 12.93
C GLY A 558 5.49 -6.46 11.49
N GLU A 559 5.91 -7.57 10.88
CA GLU A 559 5.52 -7.93 9.51
C GLU A 559 4.01 -8.10 9.37
N LEU A 560 3.36 -8.78 10.31
CA LEU A 560 1.91 -8.95 10.31
C LEU A 560 1.19 -7.60 10.33
N LYS A 561 1.65 -6.65 11.16
CA LYS A 561 1.07 -5.31 11.18
C LYS A 561 1.30 -4.57 9.85
N ILE A 562 2.51 -4.60 9.28
CA ILE A 562 2.76 -3.95 7.98
C ILE A 562 1.87 -4.54 6.88
N ARG A 563 1.70 -5.88 6.85
CA ARG A 563 0.82 -6.56 5.91
C ARG A 563 -0.65 -6.24 6.11
N GLU A 564 -1.11 -6.18 7.36
CA GLU A 564 -2.47 -5.75 7.70
C GLU A 564 -2.73 -4.33 7.16
N LEU A 565 -1.80 -3.41 7.39
CA LEU A 565 -1.89 -2.02 6.93
C LEU A 565 -1.88 -1.92 5.39
N ARG A 566 -1.01 -2.71 4.72
CA ARG A 566 -0.97 -2.80 3.25
C ARG A 566 -2.29 -3.32 2.70
N ALA A 567 -2.76 -4.47 3.19
CA ALA A 567 -3.99 -5.08 2.72
C ALA A 567 -5.21 -4.17 2.93
N ARG A 568 -5.23 -3.41 4.05
CA ARG A 568 -6.25 -2.39 4.28
C ARG A 568 -6.15 -1.26 3.26
N ALA A 569 -4.95 -0.75 2.99
CA ALA A 569 -4.74 0.31 2.00
C ALA A 569 -5.11 -0.13 0.57
N GLU A 570 -4.71 -1.35 0.16
CA GLU A 570 -5.08 -1.97 -1.12
C GLU A 570 -6.60 -2.05 -1.25
N LYS A 571 -7.27 -2.55 -0.20
CA LYS A 571 -8.73 -2.66 -0.17
C LYS A 571 -9.43 -1.29 -0.24
N GLU A 572 -8.94 -0.30 0.50
CA GLU A 572 -9.58 1.01 0.59
C GLU A 572 -9.33 1.91 -0.62
N LEU A 573 -8.19 1.76 -1.29
CA LEU A 573 -7.81 2.59 -2.44
C LEU A 573 -8.12 1.93 -3.79
N GLY A 574 -8.25 0.60 -3.85
CA GLY A 574 -8.50 -0.15 -5.09
C GLY A 574 -7.43 0.15 -6.13
N ASP A 575 -7.83 0.44 -7.37
CA ASP A 575 -6.93 0.81 -8.47
C ASP A 575 -6.05 2.04 -8.20
N ARG A 576 -6.39 2.86 -7.19
CA ARG A 576 -5.59 4.03 -6.80
C ARG A 576 -4.47 3.67 -5.82
N PHE A 577 -4.39 2.42 -5.38
CA PHE A 577 -3.28 1.97 -4.54
C PHE A 577 -1.99 1.94 -5.36
N ASP A 578 -1.02 2.77 -4.98
CA ASP A 578 0.36 2.66 -5.45
C ASP A 578 1.21 2.15 -4.28
N VAL A 579 1.89 1.01 -4.50
CA VAL A 579 2.78 0.41 -3.50
C VAL A 579 3.93 1.35 -3.10
N ARG A 580 4.36 2.21 -4.03
CA ARG A 580 5.42 3.21 -3.80
C ARG A 580 4.94 4.30 -2.84
N ASP A 581 3.68 4.70 -2.93
CA ASP A 581 3.07 5.64 -1.98
C ASP A 581 2.95 5.00 -0.60
N PHE A 582 2.49 3.74 -0.53
CA PHE A 582 2.41 3.01 0.73
C PHE A 582 3.79 2.90 1.41
N HIS A 583 4.81 2.47 0.68
CA HIS A 583 6.18 2.39 1.20
C HIS A 583 6.74 3.75 1.62
N ALA A 584 6.44 4.81 0.85
CA ALA A 584 6.84 6.17 1.22
C ALA A 584 6.23 6.58 2.58
N ILE A 585 4.98 6.18 2.88
CA ILE A 585 4.34 6.46 4.16
C ILE A 585 4.90 5.60 5.29
N VAL A 586 5.15 4.31 5.03
CA VAL A 586 5.73 3.40 6.04
C VAL A 586 7.11 3.88 6.47
N LEU A 587 7.96 4.32 5.52
CA LEU A 587 9.35 4.72 5.78
C LEU A 587 9.52 6.21 6.13
N ARG A 588 8.49 7.03 5.96
CA ARG A 588 8.53 8.50 6.06
C ARG A 588 9.22 9.02 7.32
N ASP A 589 8.86 8.43 8.46
CA ASP A 589 9.21 8.95 9.79
C ASP A 589 10.36 8.16 10.44
N GLY A 590 11.05 7.31 9.66
CA GLY A 590 12.01 6.35 10.16
C GLY A 590 11.34 5.27 11.00
N ALA A 591 12.10 4.62 11.87
CA ALA A 591 11.54 3.59 12.76
C ALA A 591 10.63 4.21 13.82
N VAL A 592 9.38 3.73 13.91
CA VAL A 592 8.37 4.17 14.86
C VAL A 592 7.64 2.97 15.50
N PRO A 593 6.97 3.14 16.65
CA PRO A 593 6.06 2.13 17.19
C PRO A 593 4.98 1.71 16.20
N LEU A 594 4.47 0.49 16.31
CA LEU A 594 3.47 -0.04 15.37
C LEU A 594 2.13 0.72 15.40
N ASP A 595 1.73 1.29 16.54
CA ASP A 595 0.54 2.14 16.66
C ASP A 595 0.71 3.51 15.99
N VAL A 596 1.92 4.07 16.04
CA VAL A 596 2.28 5.28 15.29
C VAL A 596 2.32 4.99 13.80
N LEU A 597 2.91 3.87 13.37
CA LEU A 597 2.89 3.45 11.97
C LEU A 597 1.46 3.29 11.45
N GLU A 598 0.59 2.62 12.22
CA GLU A 598 -0.83 2.50 11.89
C GLU A 598 -1.52 3.87 11.76
N SER A 599 -1.23 4.79 12.69
CA SER A 599 -1.75 6.16 12.65
C SER A 599 -1.28 6.91 11.40
N ASN A 600 -0.03 6.73 10.98
CA ASN A 600 0.52 7.34 9.76
C ASN A 600 -0.20 6.86 8.51
N VAL A 601 -0.43 5.54 8.39
CA VAL A 601 -1.18 4.95 7.27
C VAL A 601 -2.62 5.42 7.30
N ASN A 602 -3.28 5.43 8.47
CA ASN A 602 -4.66 5.91 8.62
C ASN A 602 -4.81 7.36 8.19
N GLU A 603 -3.89 8.22 8.61
CA GLU A 603 -3.93 9.62 8.23
C GLU A 603 -3.71 9.81 6.72
N TRP A 604 -2.78 9.07 6.12
CA TRP A 604 -2.58 9.08 4.67
C TRP A 604 -3.84 8.64 3.92
N LEU A 605 -4.46 7.52 4.32
CA LEU A 605 -5.72 7.04 3.76
C LEU A 605 -6.84 8.07 3.95
N THR A 606 -6.95 8.68 5.14
CA THR A 606 -7.93 9.74 5.42
C THR A 606 -7.69 10.95 4.53
N LYS A 607 -6.44 11.39 4.36
CA LYS A 607 -6.09 12.51 3.47
C LYS A 607 -6.36 12.20 2.01
N LEU A 608 -6.07 10.99 1.54
CA LEU A 608 -6.45 10.58 0.19
C LEU A 608 -7.97 10.58 0.06
N LYS A 609 -8.69 10.01 1.01
CA LYS A 609 -10.16 10.04 1.05
C LYS A 609 -10.71 11.47 1.10
N GLN A 610 -10.08 12.41 1.82
CA GLN A 610 -10.50 13.81 1.93
C GLN A 610 -10.14 14.64 0.69
N LYS A 611 -8.93 14.46 0.13
CA LYS A 611 -8.52 14.99 -1.17
C LYS A 611 -9.46 14.49 -2.27
N ASN A 612 -9.91 13.24 -2.14
CA ASN A 612 -10.90 12.60 -2.99
C ASN A 612 -12.35 12.81 -2.51
N ALA A 613 -12.59 13.51 -1.39
CA ALA A 613 -13.92 13.96 -0.96
C ALA A 613 -14.19 15.38 -1.45
N GLY A 614 -13.15 16.10 -1.87
CA GLY A 614 -13.23 17.30 -2.71
C GLY A 614 -13.20 17.02 -4.22
N VAL A 615 -13.10 15.76 -4.63
CA VAL A 615 -13.28 15.30 -6.01
C VAL A 615 -14.44 14.32 -5.96
N GLN A 616 -15.65 14.80 -6.25
CA GLN A 616 -16.78 13.90 -6.46
C GLN A 616 -16.42 12.85 -7.52
N PRO A 617 -16.98 11.64 -7.49
CA PRO A 617 -16.77 10.70 -8.57
C PRO A 617 -17.10 11.43 -9.88
N ASP A 618 -16.09 11.53 -10.74
CA ASP A 618 -16.21 12.02 -12.09
C ASP A 618 -17.49 11.43 -12.72
N TRP A 619 -18.23 12.24 -13.48
CA TRP A 619 -19.37 11.78 -14.27
C TRP A 619 -18.85 10.98 -15.48
N GLY A 620 -18.08 9.94 -15.19
CA GLY A 620 -17.17 9.23 -16.08
C GLY A 620 -17.85 8.30 -17.07
N GLN A 621 -19.17 8.11 -16.99
CA GLN A 621 -19.88 7.17 -17.85
C GLN A 621 -21.30 7.64 -18.12
N PHE A 622 -22.00 6.93 -19.01
CA PHE A 622 -23.41 7.17 -19.28
C PHE A 622 -24.23 7.18 -17.98
N ARG A 623 -24.96 8.28 -17.74
CA ARG A 623 -25.76 8.53 -16.53
C ARG A 623 -24.98 8.56 -15.21
N GLY A 624 -23.68 8.84 -15.28
CA GLY A 624 -22.86 9.12 -14.09
C GLY A 624 -22.54 7.88 -13.26
N PRO A 625 -22.16 8.06 -11.98
CA PRO A 625 -21.73 6.97 -11.10
C PRO A 625 -22.75 5.82 -11.04
N GLY A 626 -22.29 4.61 -11.37
CA GLY A 626 -23.13 3.40 -11.40
C GLY A 626 -24.25 3.41 -12.45
N GLY A 627 -24.30 4.39 -13.36
CA GLY A 627 -25.36 4.54 -14.37
C GLY A 627 -26.73 4.94 -13.80
N ARG A 628 -26.75 5.49 -12.57
CA ARG A 628 -27.97 5.72 -11.79
C ARG A 628 -28.74 6.99 -12.18
N GLY A 629 -28.08 7.95 -12.83
CA GLY A 629 -28.65 9.26 -13.12
C GLY A 629 -28.82 10.13 -11.87
N ILE A 630 -27.89 10.03 -10.92
CA ILE A 630 -27.89 10.78 -9.65
C ILE A 630 -26.54 11.47 -9.49
N ALA A 631 -26.57 12.75 -9.09
CA ALA A 631 -25.39 13.52 -8.74
C ALA A 631 -25.49 14.07 -7.32
N GLU A 632 -24.45 13.87 -6.51
CA GLU A 632 -24.38 14.40 -5.14
C GLU A 632 -23.85 15.83 -5.09
N THR A 633 -24.21 16.68 -6.05
CA THR A 633 -23.67 18.04 -6.16
C THR A 633 -24.74 19.10 -6.01
N THR A 634 -24.40 20.23 -5.38
CA THR A 634 -25.28 21.40 -5.30
C THR A 634 -25.28 22.17 -6.61
N LEU A 635 -26.45 22.40 -7.22
CA LEU A 635 -26.57 23.08 -8.52
C LEU A 635 -27.04 24.53 -8.39
N PRO A 636 -26.93 25.36 -9.45
CA PRO A 636 -27.50 26.71 -9.48
C PRO A 636 -29.02 26.74 -9.23
N ALA A 637 -29.57 27.91 -8.93
CA ALA A 637 -31.02 28.07 -8.77
C ALA A 637 -31.77 27.68 -10.07
N SER A 638 -32.91 27.01 -9.94
CA SER A 638 -33.64 26.38 -11.06
C SER A 638 -34.12 27.38 -12.13
N ASP A 639 -34.41 28.62 -11.72
CA ASP A 639 -34.82 29.74 -12.59
C ASP A 639 -33.63 30.43 -13.28
N ALA A 640 -32.41 30.23 -12.78
CA ALA A 640 -31.19 30.74 -13.38
C ALA A 640 -30.62 29.84 -14.49
N ILE A 641 -31.17 28.63 -14.69
CA ILE A 641 -30.69 27.64 -15.66
C ILE A 641 -31.43 27.80 -16.99
N GLY A 642 -30.70 28.05 -18.07
CA GLY A 642 -31.22 28.15 -19.44
C GLY A 642 -30.25 28.87 -20.38
N PRO A 643 -30.44 28.84 -21.72
CA PRO A 643 -29.49 29.42 -22.68
C PRO A 643 -29.20 30.92 -22.49
N GLU A 644 -30.10 31.65 -21.83
CA GLU A 644 -29.97 33.06 -21.48
C GLU A 644 -29.97 33.28 -19.96
N GLY A 645 -29.89 32.20 -19.18
CA GLY A 645 -29.96 32.22 -17.72
C GLY A 645 -28.66 32.72 -17.08
N SER A 646 -28.78 33.36 -15.92
CA SER A 646 -27.65 33.98 -15.21
C SER A 646 -26.63 32.99 -14.65
N SER A 647 -26.92 31.68 -14.67
CA SER A 647 -25.98 30.63 -14.26
C SER A 647 -25.15 30.05 -15.42
N LEU A 648 -25.39 30.47 -16.67
CA LEU A 648 -24.62 30.01 -17.82
C LEU A 648 -23.16 30.45 -17.70
N LEU A 649 -22.25 29.49 -17.53
CA LEU A 649 -20.82 29.74 -17.49
C LEU A 649 -20.23 29.82 -18.89
N TRP A 650 -20.59 28.87 -19.74
CA TRP A 650 -20.18 28.84 -21.14
C TRP A 650 -21.14 28.02 -22.01
N ARG A 651 -21.12 28.34 -23.31
CA ARG A 651 -21.80 27.61 -24.39
C ARG A 651 -20.78 27.34 -25.49
N ALA A 652 -20.61 26.07 -25.84
CA ALA A 652 -19.69 25.63 -26.87
C ALA A 652 -20.46 25.03 -28.05
N ALA A 653 -20.12 25.41 -29.28
CA ALA A 653 -20.59 24.70 -30.47
C ALA A 653 -19.82 23.38 -30.58
N VAL A 654 -20.54 22.27 -30.77
CA VAL A 654 -19.97 20.93 -30.92
C VAL A 654 -20.62 20.24 -32.12
N ALA A 655 -19.86 19.38 -32.81
CA ALA A 655 -20.42 18.61 -33.91
C ALA A 655 -21.59 17.71 -33.44
N LYS A 656 -22.49 17.41 -34.38
CA LYS A 656 -23.75 16.72 -34.07
C LYS A 656 -23.51 15.34 -33.48
N GLY A 657 -24.27 14.94 -32.47
CA GLY A 657 -24.17 13.63 -31.85
C GLY A 657 -25.20 13.44 -30.75
N HIS A 658 -25.43 12.20 -30.33
CA HIS A 658 -26.44 11.88 -29.31
C HIS A 658 -25.82 11.45 -27.97
N SER A 659 -24.50 11.28 -27.89
CA SER A 659 -23.84 10.93 -26.64
C SER A 659 -24.00 11.98 -25.56
N SER A 660 -24.15 11.51 -24.33
CA SER A 660 -24.22 12.38 -23.16
C SER A 660 -22.84 12.93 -22.81
N PRO A 661 -22.74 14.14 -22.23
CA PRO A 661 -21.47 14.65 -21.74
C PRO A 661 -20.95 13.77 -20.60
N VAL A 662 -19.65 13.47 -20.67
CA VAL A 662 -18.90 12.76 -19.62
C VAL A 662 -17.86 13.71 -19.06
N ILE A 663 -17.80 13.79 -17.74
CA ILE A 663 -16.87 14.68 -17.03
C ILE A 663 -15.85 13.80 -16.35
N ALA A 664 -14.58 13.99 -16.70
CA ALA A 664 -13.47 13.37 -15.98
C ALA A 664 -12.34 14.39 -15.79
N GLY A 665 -11.97 14.64 -14.53
CA GLY A 665 -11.00 15.67 -14.17
C GLY A 665 -11.40 17.07 -14.65
N ASP A 666 -10.51 17.68 -15.44
CA ASP A 666 -10.65 19.02 -16.00
C ASP A 666 -11.18 19.02 -17.45
N ARG A 667 -11.73 17.90 -17.91
CA ARG A 667 -12.26 17.72 -19.27
C ARG A 667 -13.74 17.33 -19.29
N VAL A 668 -14.39 17.67 -20.40
CA VAL A 668 -15.69 17.15 -20.80
C VAL A 668 -15.54 16.44 -22.13
N PHE A 669 -16.03 15.20 -22.23
CA PHE A 669 -15.89 14.35 -23.40
C PHE A 669 -17.25 14.05 -24.04
N VAL A 670 -17.28 14.05 -25.36
CA VAL A 670 -18.45 13.69 -26.19
C VAL A 670 -18.03 13.00 -27.48
N THR A 671 -18.91 12.19 -28.07
CA THR A 671 -18.76 11.67 -29.44
C THR A 671 -19.62 12.46 -30.43
N ALA A 672 -19.16 12.59 -31.68
CA ALA A 672 -19.86 13.33 -32.72
C ALA A 672 -19.75 12.68 -34.11
N ASN A 673 -20.61 13.13 -35.01
CA ASN A 673 -20.68 12.79 -36.42
C ASN A 673 -20.94 14.06 -37.25
N ASP A 674 -19.95 14.50 -38.04
CA ASP A 674 -20.09 15.59 -39.01
C ASP A 674 -19.86 15.07 -40.43
N LYS A 675 -20.89 15.15 -41.30
CA LYS A 675 -20.82 14.81 -42.74
C LYS A 675 -20.05 13.51 -43.05
N LYS A 676 -20.25 12.47 -42.21
CA LYS A 676 -19.62 11.13 -42.24
C LYS A 676 -18.29 10.96 -41.47
N ARG A 677 -17.77 12.01 -40.83
CA ARG A 677 -16.59 11.94 -39.94
C ARG A 677 -17.06 11.68 -38.51
N LEU A 678 -16.64 10.55 -37.94
CA LEU A 678 -16.87 10.23 -36.54
C LEU A 678 -15.71 10.77 -35.71
N SER A 679 -15.99 11.36 -34.57
CA SER A 679 -14.95 11.91 -33.70
C SER A 679 -15.27 11.80 -32.21
N THR A 680 -14.20 11.71 -31.42
CA THR A 680 -14.24 11.93 -29.97
C THR A 680 -13.70 13.33 -29.70
N ILE A 681 -14.43 14.14 -28.95
CA ILE A 681 -14.10 15.53 -28.68
C ILE A 681 -13.88 15.69 -27.17
N ALA A 682 -12.77 16.32 -26.79
CA ALA A 682 -12.52 16.78 -25.44
C ALA A 682 -12.59 18.30 -25.38
N LEU A 683 -13.33 18.81 -24.40
CA LEU A 683 -13.45 20.23 -24.10
C LEU A 683 -12.87 20.51 -22.71
N ASP A 684 -12.25 21.67 -22.54
CA ASP A 684 -11.88 22.18 -21.24
C ASP A 684 -13.14 22.44 -20.43
N ARG A 685 -13.21 21.85 -19.25
CA ARG A 685 -14.39 21.89 -18.39
C ARG A 685 -14.75 23.29 -17.91
N ARG A 686 -13.75 24.16 -17.74
CA ARG A 686 -13.95 25.51 -17.20
C ARG A 686 -14.40 26.52 -18.24
N THR A 687 -13.96 26.36 -19.47
CA THR A 687 -14.12 27.35 -20.55
C THR A 687 -14.99 26.87 -21.70
N GLY A 688 -15.22 25.56 -21.82
CA GLY A 688 -15.93 24.95 -22.94
C GLY A 688 -15.14 24.97 -24.25
N LYS A 689 -13.85 25.31 -24.23
CA LYS A 689 -13.01 25.28 -25.44
C LYS A 689 -12.66 23.85 -25.79
N VAL A 690 -12.76 23.51 -27.08
CA VAL A 690 -12.24 22.22 -27.58
C VAL A 690 -10.72 22.20 -27.36
N ILE A 691 -10.24 21.21 -26.63
CA ILE A 691 -8.81 20.95 -26.40
C ILE A 691 -8.28 20.06 -27.52
N TRP A 692 -9.00 18.99 -27.85
CA TRP A 692 -8.69 18.12 -28.97
C TRP A 692 -9.96 17.49 -29.54
N GLU A 693 -9.88 17.10 -30.81
CA GLU A 693 -10.87 16.27 -31.50
C GLU A 693 -10.10 15.18 -32.25
N GLN A 694 -10.39 13.92 -31.93
CA GLN A 694 -9.75 12.76 -32.55
C GLN A 694 -10.70 12.06 -33.51
N ASP A 695 -10.20 11.79 -34.72
CA ASP A 695 -10.97 11.17 -35.80
C ASP A 695 -11.02 9.65 -35.63
N ALA A 696 -12.23 9.11 -35.53
CA ALA A 696 -12.52 7.68 -35.54
C ALA A 696 -12.87 7.23 -36.96
N ARG A 697 -11.85 7.00 -37.79
CA ARG A 697 -12.05 6.63 -39.20
C ARG A 697 -12.84 5.31 -39.31
N ALA A 698 -13.90 5.34 -40.13
CA ALA A 698 -14.68 4.17 -40.52
C ALA A 698 -14.58 3.95 -42.03
N ASP A 699 -14.36 2.70 -42.46
CA ASP A 699 -14.36 2.35 -43.88
C ASP A 699 -15.77 2.42 -44.49
N LYS A 700 -16.77 2.05 -43.68
CA LYS A 700 -18.19 2.15 -44.02
C LYS A 700 -18.98 2.54 -42.78
N LEU A 701 -19.81 3.56 -42.90
CA LEU A 701 -20.75 3.90 -41.84
C LEU A 701 -21.91 2.90 -41.80
N GLU A 702 -22.35 2.60 -40.58
CA GLU A 702 -23.57 1.82 -40.35
C GLU A 702 -24.80 2.56 -40.86
N SER A 703 -25.80 1.80 -41.28
CA SER A 703 -27.11 2.36 -41.63
C SER A 703 -27.84 2.71 -40.34
N VAL A 704 -28.33 3.95 -40.22
CA VAL A 704 -29.10 4.38 -39.05
C VAL A 704 -30.46 4.90 -39.47
N HIS A 705 -31.48 4.60 -38.68
CA HIS A 705 -32.80 5.21 -38.79
C HIS A 705 -32.71 6.75 -38.72
N ARG A 706 -33.70 7.46 -39.27
CA ARG A 706 -33.74 8.95 -39.33
C ARG A 706 -33.61 9.70 -37.99
N ILE A 707 -33.78 9.01 -36.86
CA ILE A 707 -33.67 9.56 -35.50
C ILE A 707 -32.44 9.02 -34.75
N GLY A 708 -31.66 8.14 -35.38
CA GLY A 708 -30.44 7.55 -34.82
C GLY A 708 -29.19 8.32 -35.25
N SER A 709 -28.06 7.99 -34.63
CA SER A 709 -26.75 8.55 -34.98
C SER A 709 -25.67 7.47 -34.85
N PRO A 710 -24.68 7.41 -35.76
CA PRO A 710 -23.51 6.56 -35.58
C PRO A 710 -22.61 6.99 -34.40
N ALA A 711 -22.87 8.17 -33.82
CA ALA A 711 -22.22 8.70 -32.61
C ALA A 711 -23.22 8.79 -31.45
N THR A 712 -23.94 7.69 -31.19
CA THR A 712 -24.92 7.59 -30.09
C THR A 712 -24.29 7.17 -28.78
N ALA A 713 -23.38 6.20 -28.80
CA ALA A 713 -22.75 5.68 -27.59
C ALA A 713 -21.98 6.80 -26.85
N THR A 714 -22.26 6.91 -25.56
CA THR A 714 -21.56 7.83 -24.65
C THR A 714 -20.19 7.27 -24.32
N VAL A 715 -19.17 8.12 -24.23
CA VAL A 715 -17.82 7.67 -23.86
C VAL A 715 -17.82 7.12 -22.42
N ALA A 716 -16.78 6.36 -22.07
CA ALA A 716 -16.46 6.06 -20.68
C ALA A 716 -15.06 6.59 -20.38
N ALA A 717 -14.90 7.29 -19.27
CA ALA A 717 -13.65 7.92 -18.88
C ALA A 717 -13.41 7.77 -17.37
N ASN A 718 -12.15 7.58 -17.01
CA ASN A 718 -11.66 7.69 -15.64
C ASN A 718 -10.59 8.80 -15.60
N SER A 719 -9.79 8.87 -14.54
CA SER A 719 -8.74 9.90 -14.42
C SER A 719 -7.58 9.79 -15.42
N GLN A 720 -7.53 8.73 -16.24
CA GLN A 720 -6.41 8.44 -17.14
C GLN A 720 -6.84 8.15 -18.58
N LEU A 721 -7.94 7.42 -18.75
CA LEU A 721 -8.36 6.84 -20.02
C LEU A 721 -9.70 7.39 -20.46
N VAL A 722 -9.89 7.48 -21.77
CA VAL A 722 -11.14 7.83 -22.44
C VAL A 722 -11.42 6.77 -23.50
N ILE A 723 -12.55 6.08 -23.35
CA ILE A 723 -13.01 4.99 -24.22
C ILE A 723 -14.23 5.46 -25.00
N SER A 724 -14.12 5.43 -26.33
CA SER A 724 -15.22 5.73 -27.24
C SER A 724 -15.64 4.49 -28.00
N MET A 725 -16.94 4.32 -28.22
CA MET A 725 -17.48 3.24 -29.05
C MET A 725 -18.22 3.85 -30.25
N PHE A 726 -17.93 3.36 -31.44
CA PHE A 726 -18.67 3.68 -32.65
C PHE A 726 -19.11 2.39 -33.33
N GLY A 727 -20.41 2.24 -33.63
CA GLY A 727 -20.93 1.02 -34.26
C GLY A 727 -20.28 0.72 -35.61
N SER A 728 -19.75 1.75 -36.28
CA SER A 728 -19.11 1.66 -37.60
C SER A 728 -17.62 1.29 -37.57
N CYS A 729 -16.92 1.46 -36.44
CA CYS A 729 -15.46 1.27 -36.38
C CYS A 729 -14.90 0.79 -35.03
N GLY A 730 -15.75 0.40 -34.08
CA GLY A 730 -15.36 -0.27 -32.84
C GLY A 730 -14.92 0.64 -31.69
N LEU A 731 -14.07 0.10 -30.81
CA LEU A 731 -13.62 0.75 -29.57
C LEU A 731 -12.31 1.50 -29.79
N TRP A 732 -12.26 2.72 -29.27
CA TRP A 732 -11.09 3.59 -29.32
C TRP A 732 -10.71 4.02 -27.92
N CYS A 733 -9.42 3.91 -27.58
CA CYS A 733 -8.88 4.36 -26.31
C CYS A 733 -7.89 5.49 -26.50
N TYR A 734 -8.06 6.54 -25.71
CA TYR A 734 -7.19 7.70 -25.66
C TYR A 734 -6.77 7.98 -24.22
N ASP A 735 -5.65 8.68 -24.04
CA ASP A 735 -5.41 9.44 -22.82
C ASP A 735 -6.20 10.77 -22.83
N HIS A 736 -6.12 11.52 -21.72
CA HIS A 736 -6.81 12.83 -21.60
C HIS A 736 -6.23 13.94 -22.48
N ASP A 737 -5.03 13.74 -23.04
CA ASP A 737 -4.40 14.64 -24.00
C ASP A 737 -4.77 14.31 -25.45
N GLY A 738 -5.54 13.23 -25.65
CA GLY A 738 -6.06 12.79 -26.94
C GLY A 738 -5.10 11.90 -27.71
N ASN A 739 -4.01 11.41 -27.09
CA ASN A 739 -3.15 10.44 -27.73
C ASN A 739 -3.87 9.09 -27.75
N ARG A 740 -3.99 8.49 -28.94
CA ARG A 740 -4.58 7.16 -29.09
C ARG A 740 -3.64 6.11 -28.52
N LEU A 741 -4.12 5.35 -27.55
CA LEU A 741 -3.40 4.26 -26.91
C LEU A 741 -3.61 2.94 -27.66
N TRP A 742 -4.86 2.62 -27.98
CA TRP A 742 -5.21 1.44 -28.78
C TRP A 742 -6.57 1.63 -29.50
N HIS A 743 -6.81 0.78 -30.49
CA HIS A 743 -8.05 0.71 -31.27
C HIS A 743 -8.40 -0.76 -31.53
N LEU A 744 -9.66 -1.12 -31.29
CA LEU A 744 -10.21 -2.43 -31.64
C LEU A 744 -11.25 -2.27 -32.75
N PRO A 745 -10.93 -2.62 -34.00
CA PRO A 745 -11.87 -2.50 -35.11
C PRO A 745 -13.03 -3.49 -34.94
N MET A 746 -14.25 -2.98 -35.07
CA MET A 746 -15.49 -3.76 -35.03
C MET A 746 -16.56 -3.11 -35.91
N GLY A 747 -17.58 -3.88 -36.28
CA GLY A 747 -18.70 -3.42 -37.10
C GLY A 747 -18.32 -3.18 -38.58
N PRO A 748 -19.20 -2.50 -39.36
CA PRO A 748 -20.52 -2.03 -38.96
C PRO A 748 -21.44 -3.20 -38.58
N PHE A 749 -22.16 -3.05 -37.46
CA PHE A 749 -23.06 -4.10 -36.98
C PHE A 749 -24.41 -4.09 -37.70
N ASN A 750 -25.07 -5.25 -37.74
CA ASN A 750 -26.41 -5.37 -38.31
C ASN A 750 -27.47 -4.85 -37.32
N ASN A 751 -27.73 -3.55 -37.35
CA ASN A 751 -28.77 -2.91 -36.53
C ASN A 751 -29.37 -1.69 -37.26
N SER A 752 -30.68 -1.75 -37.54
CA SER A 752 -31.41 -0.69 -38.25
C SER A 752 -31.44 0.70 -37.58
N PHE A 753 -31.14 0.82 -36.28
CA PHE A 753 -31.03 2.11 -35.57
C PHE A 753 -29.59 2.46 -35.20
N GLY A 754 -28.62 1.61 -35.55
CA GLY A 754 -27.20 1.74 -35.19
C GLY A 754 -26.87 1.25 -33.78
N ALA A 755 -25.58 1.11 -33.49
CA ALA A 755 -25.08 0.76 -32.16
C ALA A 755 -25.23 1.95 -31.19
N ALA A 756 -25.83 1.69 -30.02
CA ALA A 756 -26.13 2.73 -29.03
C ALA A 756 -25.66 2.41 -27.61
N SER A 757 -25.36 1.15 -27.29
CA SER A 757 -24.89 0.76 -25.96
C SER A 757 -23.55 1.45 -25.67
N SER A 758 -23.45 2.09 -24.51
CA SER A 758 -22.24 2.79 -24.10
C SER A 758 -21.29 1.82 -23.39
N PRO A 759 -19.97 1.91 -23.59
CA PRO A 759 -19.02 1.16 -22.78
C PRO A 759 -19.11 1.57 -21.30
N LEU A 760 -18.73 0.66 -20.41
CA LEU A 760 -18.39 0.98 -19.03
C LEU A 760 -16.88 0.86 -18.84
N LEU A 761 -16.29 1.75 -18.04
CA LEU A 761 -14.89 1.69 -17.65
C LEU A 761 -14.80 1.57 -16.13
N VAL A 762 -14.42 0.38 -15.65
CA VAL A 762 -14.43 0.02 -14.22
C VAL A 762 -13.34 -1.00 -13.94
N ASP A 763 -12.61 -0.86 -12.83
CA ASP A 763 -11.48 -1.72 -12.42
C ASP A 763 -10.44 -2.01 -13.53
N ASN A 764 -10.06 -0.98 -14.29
CA ASN A 764 -9.19 -1.14 -15.47
C ASN A 764 -9.74 -2.13 -16.53
N ARG A 765 -11.07 -2.29 -16.62
CA ARG A 765 -11.77 -3.09 -17.63
C ARG A 765 -12.76 -2.25 -18.41
N VAL A 766 -12.88 -2.55 -19.70
CA VAL A 766 -13.93 -2.03 -20.58
C VAL A 766 -14.99 -3.09 -20.75
N ILE A 767 -16.21 -2.82 -20.29
CA ILE A 767 -17.36 -3.69 -20.51
C ILE A 767 -18.14 -3.16 -21.70
N LEU A 768 -18.37 -4.01 -22.69
CA LEU A 768 -19.12 -3.66 -23.89
C LEU A 768 -20.22 -4.69 -24.15
N VAL A 769 -21.45 -4.19 -24.30
CA VAL A 769 -22.59 -4.96 -24.81
C VAL A 769 -22.89 -4.51 -26.23
N GLN A 770 -23.15 -5.47 -27.10
CA GLN A 770 -23.54 -5.24 -28.48
C GLN A 770 -24.64 -6.24 -28.84
N ASP A 771 -25.90 -5.82 -28.75
CA ASP A 771 -27.08 -6.63 -29.07
C ASP A 771 -27.64 -6.21 -30.44
N HIS A 772 -27.41 -7.04 -31.45
CA HIS A 772 -27.71 -6.80 -32.86
C HIS A 772 -28.70 -7.83 -33.41
N ASP A 773 -29.00 -7.79 -34.70
CA ASP A 773 -29.84 -8.82 -35.33
C ASP A 773 -29.10 -10.17 -35.41
N THR A 774 -27.78 -10.13 -35.63
CA THR A 774 -26.88 -11.29 -35.61
C THR A 774 -25.64 -11.02 -34.74
N ASP A 775 -25.00 -12.07 -34.22
CA ASP A 775 -23.73 -12.01 -33.46
C ASP A 775 -23.75 -11.11 -32.21
N SER A 776 -24.88 -11.05 -31.50
CA SER A 776 -24.98 -10.30 -30.25
C SER A 776 -24.05 -10.85 -29.17
N PHE A 777 -23.37 -9.97 -28.42
CA PHE A 777 -22.42 -10.36 -27.39
C PHE A 777 -22.30 -9.38 -26.22
N LEU A 778 -21.77 -9.90 -25.11
CA LEU A 778 -21.18 -9.15 -24.00
C LEU A 778 -19.70 -9.51 -23.96
N ALA A 779 -18.82 -8.51 -23.88
CA ALA A 779 -17.39 -8.74 -23.77
C ALA A 779 -16.75 -7.78 -22.77
N VAL A 780 -15.67 -8.26 -22.15
CA VAL A 780 -14.84 -7.48 -21.25
C VAL A 780 -13.42 -7.46 -21.78
N TYR A 781 -12.85 -6.27 -21.86
CA TYR A 781 -11.51 -6.01 -22.36
C TYR A 781 -10.66 -5.38 -21.26
N ASN A 782 -9.35 -5.60 -21.28
CA ASN A 782 -8.40 -4.86 -20.47
C ASN A 782 -8.35 -3.41 -20.98
N ALA A 783 -8.56 -2.43 -20.09
CA ALA A 783 -8.65 -1.03 -20.51
C ALA A 783 -7.29 -0.43 -20.92
N ALA A 784 -6.18 -0.96 -20.41
CA ALA A 784 -4.85 -0.49 -20.75
C ALA A 784 -4.37 -1.00 -22.12
N THR A 785 -4.71 -2.24 -22.49
CA THR A 785 -4.19 -2.88 -23.71
C THR A 785 -5.21 -3.07 -24.82
N GLY A 786 -6.50 -3.09 -24.48
CA GLY A 786 -7.57 -3.50 -25.40
C GLY A 786 -7.71 -5.03 -25.54
N ASP A 787 -6.90 -5.83 -24.85
CA ASP A 787 -6.98 -7.28 -24.95
C ASP A 787 -8.30 -7.80 -24.37
N ARG A 788 -8.95 -8.72 -25.08
CA ARG A 788 -10.19 -9.34 -24.62
C ARG A 788 -9.90 -10.28 -23.45
N ILE A 789 -10.53 -10.02 -22.31
CA ILE A 789 -10.47 -10.88 -21.11
C ILE A 789 -11.41 -12.08 -21.31
N TRP A 790 -12.68 -11.81 -21.60
CA TRP A 790 -13.67 -12.84 -21.93
C TRP A 790 -14.78 -12.27 -22.83
N LYS A 791 -15.54 -13.17 -23.45
CA LYS A 791 -16.73 -12.86 -24.27
C LYS A 791 -17.82 -13.90 -24.00
N ALA A 792 -19.03 -13.45 -23.78
CA ALA A 792 -20.23 -14.25 -23.70
C ALA A 792 -21.13 -13.95 -24.91
N GLU A 793 -21.53 -14.99 -25.64
CA GLU A 793 -22.49 -14.85 -26.75
C GLU A 793 -23.90 -14.62 -26.19
N ARG A 794 -24.69 -13.79 -26.89
CA ARG A 794 -26.05 -13.39 -26.49
C ARG A 794 -27.07 -13.66 -27.62
N PRO A 795 -27.17 -14.89 -28.15
CA PRO A 795 -27.93 -15.20 -29.36
C PRO A 795 -29.44 -14.89 -29.28
N ASN A 796 -29.98 -14.77 -28.06
CA ASN A 796 -31.40 -14.45 -27.82
C ASN A 796 -31.65 -12.96 -27.58
N ALA A 797 -30.62 -12.12 -27.50
CA ALA A 797 -30.76 -10.69 -27.29
C ALA A 797 -30.65 -9.97 -28.63
N ARG A 798 -31.80 -9.66 -29.24
CA ARG A 798 -31.87 -9.13 -30.60
C ARG A 798 -32.22 -7.65 -30.57
N ARG A 799 -31.37 -6.83 -31.20
CA ARG A 799 -31.63 -5.40 -31.44
C ARG A 799 -32.01 -4.64 -30.16
N ASN A 800 -31.12 -4.68 -29.17
CA ASN A 800 -31.28 -3.94 -27.92
C ASN A 800 -30.25 -2.81 -27.85
N TYR A 801 -30.62 -1.74 -27.15
CA TYR A 801 -29.84 -0.51 -27.03
C TYR A 801 -29.44 -0.22 -25.58
N CYS A 802 -29.61 -1.23 -24.71
CA CYS A 802 -29.34 -1.15 -23.28
C CYS A 802 -27.84 -0.96 -23.03
N THR A 803 -27.49 0.02 -22.20
CA THR A 803 -26.17 0.08 -21.55
C THR A 803 -26.24 -0.83 -20.32
N PRO A 804 -25.22 -1.67 -20.04
CA PRO A 804 -25.24 -2.55 -18.86
C PRO A 804 -25.12 -1.75 -17.56
N CYS A 805 -25.45 -2.38 -16.42
CA CYS A 805 -25.07 -1.87 -15.10
C CYS A 805 -24.32 -2.94 -14.30
N LEU A 806 -23.56 -2.50 -13.30
CA LEU A 806 -22.96 -3.40 -12.32
C LEU A 806 -23.86 -3.53 -11.09
N TRP A 807 -24.02 -4.75 -10.60
CA TRP A 807 -24.77 -5.04 -9.38
C TRP A 807 -23.94 -5.94 -8.46
N THR A 808 -23.82 -5.55 -7.19
CA THR A 808 -23.06 -6.32 -6.19
C THR A 808 -24.04 -6.97 -5.22
N VAL A 809 -24.05 -8.29 -5.18
CA VAL A 809 -24.93 -9.10 -4.33
C VAL A 809 -24.05 -10.09 -3.57
N ASP A 810 -24.17 -10.10 -2.24
CA ASP A 810 -23.40 -10.97 -1.34
C ASP A 810 -21.89 -10.95 -1.60
N GLY A 811 -21.36 -9.76 -1.88
CA GLY A 811 -19.93 -9.55 -2.18
C GLY A 811 -19.48 -10.01 -3.57
N ARG A 812 -20.38 -10.55 -4.41
CA ARG A 812 -20.11 -10.92 -5.80
C ARG A 812 -20.64 -9.86 -6.76
N ARG A 813 -19.82 -9.49 -7.73
CA ARG A 813 -20.19 -8.51 -8.76
C ARG A 813 -20.74 -9.18 -9.99
N GLN A 814 -21.77 -8.57 -10.55
CA GLN A 814 -22.47 -9.09 -11.72
C GLN A 814 -22.69 -7.97 -12.72
N ILE A 815 -22.57 -8.30 -14.01
CA ILE A 815 -22.93 -7.41 -15.12
C ILE A 815 -24.37 -7.73 -15.47
N VAL A 816 -25.26 -6.76 -15.32
CA VAL A 816 -26.68 -6.92 -15.59
C VAL A 816 -27.03 -6.26 -16.92
N VAL A 817 -27.65 -7.04 -17.80
CA VAL A 817 -28.00 -6.59 -19.16
C VAL A 817 -29.44 -6.96 -19.46
N CYS A 818 -30.25 -5.97 -19.85
CA CYS A 818 -31.56 -6.23 -20.42
C CYS A 818 -31.44 -6.59 -21.91
N GLY A 819 -32.05 -7.70 -22.31
CA GLY A 819 -32.16 -8.17 -23.69
C GLY A 819 -33.61 -8.45 -24.09
N SER A 820 -33.80 -9.14 -25.21
CA SER A 820 -35.14 -9.39 -25.75
C SER A 820 -35.94 -10.35 -24.87
N ALA A 821 -36.99 -9.83 -24.24
CA ALA A 821 -37.87 -10.53 -23.30
C ALA A 821 -37.21 -11.07 -22.02
N HIS A 822 -35.91 -10.79 -21.81
CA HIS A 822 -35.12 -11.31 -20.70
C HIS A 822 -34.17 -10.26 -20.12
N VAL A 823 -33.85 -10.37 -18.84
CA VAL A 823 -32.72 -9.71 -18.19
C VAL A 823 -31.76 -10.79 -17.70
N THR A 824 -30.47 -10.58 -17.87
CA THR A 824 -29.46 -11.58 -17.53
C THR A 824 -28.40 -10.95 -16.65
N GLY A 825 -28.10 -11.62 -15.53
CA GLY A 825 -26.95 -11.34 -14.68
C GLY A 825 -25.79 -12.26 -15.07
N TYR A 826 -24.66 -11.67 -15.44
CA TYR A 826 -23.42 -12.37 -15.75
C TYR A 826 -22.43 -12.20 -14.61
N ASP A 827 -21.68 -13.24 -14.29
CA ASP A 827 -20.55 -13.13 -13.36
C ASP A 827 -19.51 -12.17 -13.96
N TYR A 828 -19.05 -11.22 -13.15
CA TYR A 828 -18.13 -10.17 -13.60
C TYR A 828 -16.76 -10.72 -14.02
N GLU A 829 -16.30 -11.80 -13.40
CA GLU A 829 -14.98 -12.36 -13.64
C GLU A 829 -14.96 -13.36 -14.78
N THR A 830 -15.97 -14.21 -14.88
CA THR A 830 -15.98 -15.31 -15.87
C THR A 830 -16.85 -15.04 -17.10
N GLY A 831 -17.84 -14.16 -16.98
CA GLY A 831 -18.87 -13.97 -18.01
C GLY A 831 -19.92 -15.08 -18.04
N ASP A 832 -19.94 -15.98 -17.04
CA ASP A 832 -20.96 -17.02 -16.93
C ASP A 832 -22.31 -16.42 -16.55
N VAL A 833 -23.40 -17.01 -17.05
CA VAL A 833 -24.75 -16.61 -16.66
C VAL A 833 -25.01 -17.08 -15.22
N VAL A 834 -25.27 -16.14 -14.32
CA VAL A 834 -25.65 -16.42 -12.92
C VAL A 834 -27.15 -16.64 -12.82
N TRP A 835 -27.94 -15.76 -13.44
CA TRP A 835 -29.39 -15.84 -13.46
C TRP A 835 -30.01 -15.20 -14.69
N VAL A 836 -31.25 -15.58 -14.97
CA VAL A 836 -32.10 -15.01 -16.02
C VAL A 836 -33.46 -14.65 -15.41
N LEU A 837 -33.99 -13.50 -15.79
CA LEU A 837 -35.33 -13.04 -15.46
C LEU A 837 -36.10 -12.82 -16.76
N ARG A 838 -37.28 -13.42 -16.91
CA ARG A 838 -38.13 -13.31 -18.10
C ARG A 838 -39.21 -12.25 -17.91
N GLY A 839 -39.93 -11.91 -18.98
CA GLY A 839 -41.13 -11.08 -18.90
C GLY A 839 -40.85 -9.58 -18.99
N VAL A 840 -39.78 -9.18 -19.67
CA VAL A 840 -39.53 -7.79 -20.08
C VAL A 840 -39.89 -7.57 -21.55
N CYS A 841 -39.74 -6.34 -22.06
CA CYS A 841 -40.15 -6.05 -23.43
C CYS A 841 -39.16 -6.62 -24.48
N ARG A 842 -39.58 -6.72 -25.75
CA ARG A 842 -38.77 -7.34 -26.81
C ARG A 842 -37.59 -6.49 -27.26
N VAL A 843 -37.76 -5.16 -27.24
CA VAL A 843 -36.76 -4.18 -27.69
C VAL A 843 -36.50 -3.22 -26.55
N VAL A 844 -35.38 -3.41 -25.85
CA VAL A 844 -35.04 -2.65 -24.65
C VAL A 844 -34.10 -1.50 -25.01
N SER A 845 -34.48 -0.28 -24.60
CA SER A 845 -33.65 0.93 -24.77
C SER A 845 -33.26 1.57 -23.44
N THR A 846 -33.87 1.12 -22.34
CA THR A 846 -33.62 1.63 -20.99
C THR A 846 -32.51 0.82 -20.31
N THR A 847 -31.81 1.47 -19.38
CA THR A 847 -30.74 0.87 -18.58
C THR A 847 -31.30 0.44 -17.23
N PRO A 848 -31.01 -0.79 -16.75
CA PRO A 848 -31.35 -1.19 -15.38
C PRO A 848 -30.59 -0.33 -14.37
N VAL A 849 -31.19 -0.09 -13.20
CA VAL A 849 -30.64 0.78 -12.16
C VAL A 849 -30.62 0.04 -10.84
N VAL A 850 -29.48 0.08 -10.14
CA VAL A 850 -29.40 -0.36 -8.75
C VAL A 850 -29.83 0.80 -7.86
N GLY A 851 -30.87 0.58 -7.06
CA GLY A 851 -31.38 1.56 -6.09
C GLY A 851 -30.49 1.67 -4.84
N ASP A 852 -30.75 2.70 -4.02
CA ASP A 852 -30.04 2.88 -2.73
C ASP A 852 -30.25 1.70 -1.75
N ASP A 853 -31.33 0.94 -1.93
CA ASP A 853 -31.66 -0.27 -1.18
C ASP A 853 -31.03 -1.55 -1.76
N ASN A 854 -30.07 -1.40 -2.69
CA ASN A 854 -29.40 -2.47 -3.42
C ASN A 854 -30.33 -3.43 -4.20
N HIS A 855 -31.56 -3.00 -4.50
CA HIS A 855 -32.46 -3.73 -5.40
C HIS A 855 -32.27 -3.26 -6.85
N LEU A 856 -32.59 -4.14 -7.79
CA LEU A 856 -32.53 -3.82 -9.21
C LEU A 856 -33.88 -3.29 -9.69
N TYR A 857 -33.87 -2.16 -10.39
CA TYR A 857 -35.03 -1.51 -10.97
C TYR A 857 -34.89 -1.45 -12.48
N LEU A 858 -35.98 -1.75 -13.17
CA LEU A 858 -36.05 -1.66 -14.62
C LEU A 858 -37.43 -1.18 -15.04
N ALA A 859 -37.48 -0.48 -16.17
CA ALA A 859 -38.71 0.00 -16.76
C ALA A 859 -38.57 -0.02 -18.28
N CYS A 860 -39.36 -0.80 -18.98
CA CYS A 860 -39.23 -0.96 -20.43
C CYS A 860 -40.57 -1.24 -21.11
N THR A 861 -40.77 -0.62 -22.28
CA THR A 861 -41.91 -0.90 -23.16
C THR A 861 -41.43 -0.93 -24.62
N GLY A 862 -41.89 -1.92 -25.38
CA GLY A 862 -41.49 -2.10 -26.77
C GLY A 862 -41.70 -3.52 -27.28
N GLY A 863 -42.37 -3.67 -28.43
CA GLY A 863 -42.66 -4.98 -29.04
C GLY A 863 -43.61 -5.81 -28.17
N GLN A 864 -44.89 -5.42 -28.15
CA GLN A 864 -45.95 -6.02 -27.33
C GLN A 864 -46.19 -7.51 -27.63
N GLU A 865 -46.85 -8.18 -26.69
CA GLU A 865 -47.33 -9.55 -26.79
C GLU A 865 -48.23 -9.71 -28.03
N THR A 866 -47.86 -10.65 -28.90
CA THR A 866 -48.68 -11.06 -30.04
C THR A 866 -48.55 -12.55 -30.22
N GLU A 867 -49.64 -13.29 -30.03
CA GLU A 867 -49.70 -14.73 -30.26
C GLU A 867 -49.35 -15.04 -31.73
N GLN A 868 -48.43 -15.98 -31.97
CA GLN A 868 -48.08 -16.44 -33.32
C GLN A 868 -48.41 -17.94 -33.44
N PRO A 869 -48.94 -18.40 -34.58
CA PRO A 869 -49.23 -19.82 -34.81
C PRO A 869 -47.95 -20.65 -34.71
N VAL A 870 -48.06 -21.93 -34.33
CA VAL A 870 -46.88 -22.80 -34.20
C VAL A 870 -46.33 -23.18 -35.57
N PHE A 871 -45.02 -23.43 -35.66
CA PHE A 871 -44.34 -23.69 -36.94
C PHE A 871 -45.03 -24.79 -37.77
N ALA A 872 -45.44 -25.90 -37.14
CA ALA A 872 -46.12 -27.00 -37.82
C ALA A 872 -47.43 -26.59 -38.52
N GLU A 873 -48.21 -25.68 -37.92
CA GLU A 873 -49.47 -25.19 -38.51
C GLU A 873 -49.21 -24.27 -39.70
N VAL A 874 -48.19 -23.42 -39.59
CA VAL A 874 -47.79 -22.52 -40.69
C VAL A 874 -47.20 -23.33 -41.84
N LEU A 875 -46.31 -24.28 -41.54
CA LEU A 875 -45.69 -25.15 -42.53
C LEU A 875 -46.77 -25.94 -43.30
N GLN A 876 -47.75 -26.52 -42.61
CA GLN A 876 -48.85 -27.26 -43.25
C GLN A 876 -49.68 -26.42 -44.22
N THR A 877 -49.81 -25.12 -43.97
CA THR A 877 -50.71 -24.23 -44.73
C THR A 877 -50.00 -23.33 -45.73
N SER A 878 -48.67 -23.18 -45.59
CA SER A 878 -47.91 -22.11 -46.25
C SER A 878 -46.65 -22.58 -46.99
N ASP A 879 -46.13 -23.79 -46.74
CA ASP A 879 -44.99 -24.38 -47.47
C ASP A 879 -45.44 -24.83 -48.88
N GLY A 880 -45.39 -23.91 -49.84
CA GLY A 880 -45.92 -24.12 -51.18
C GLY A 880 -45.04 -25.02 -52.04
N ASN A 881 -43.75 -25.10 -51.71
CA ASN A 881 -42.75 -25.87 -52.44
C ASN A 881 -42.39 -27.22 -51.76
N ASN A 882 -42.93 -27.49 -50.57
CA ASN A 882 -42.71 -28.68 -49.74
C ASN A 882 -41.23 -28.92 -49.38
N ASN A 883 -40.47 -27.86 -49.13
CA ASN A 883 -39.06 -27.96 -48.77
C ASN A 883 -38.83 -28.11 -47.25
N GLY A 884 -39.87 -28.02 -46.42
CA GLY A 884 -39.80 -28.20 -44.98
C GLY A 884 -39.30 -26.97 -44.19
N VAL A 885 -39.12 -25.84 -44.86
CA VAL A 885 -38.78 -24.53 -44.29
C VAL A 885 -39.75 -23.47 -44.83
N LEU A 886 -39.67 -22.23 -44.35
CA LEU A 886 -40.58 -21.16 -44.78
C LEU A 886 -39.83 -20.00 -45.45
N GLU A 887 -40.13 -19.74 -46.72
CA GLU A 887 -39.62 -18.57 -47.44
C GLU A 887 -40.42 -17.28 -47.09
N PRO A 888 -39.86 -16.06 -47.30
CA PRO A 888 -40.52 -14.80 -46.95
C PRO A 888 -41.87 -14.57 -47.65
N ASN A 889 -42.01 -15.09 -48.88
CA ASN A 889 -43.22 -15.02 -49.70
C ASN A 889 -44.31 -16.00 -49.24
N GLU A 890 -43.91 -17.16 -48.69
CA GLU A 890 -44.75 -18.23 -48.16
C GLU A 890 -45.40 -17.85 -46.84
N LEU A 891 -44.69 -17.11 -45.98
CA LEU A 891 -45.23 -16.72 -44.68
C LEU A 891 -46.58 -15.96 -44.79
N PRO A 892 -47.54 -16.22 -43.89
CA PRO A 892 -48.77 -15.44 -43.80
C PRO A 892 -48.44 -13.98 -43.45
N LYS A 893 -49.39 -13.06 -43.69
CA LYS A 893 -49.25 -11.68 -43.23
C LYS A 893 -49.20 -11.64 -41.70
N SER A 894 -47.99 -11.62 -41.15
CA SER A 894 -47.72 -11.62 -39.71
C SER A 894 -46.56 -10.67 -39.39
N PRO A 895 -46.35 -10.33 -38.09
CA PRO A 895 -45.12 -9.67 -37.64
C PRO A 895 -43.86 -10.44 -38.05
N ILE A 896 -43.91 -11.78 -38.05
CA ILE A 896 -42.78 -12.63 -38.47
C ILE A 896 -42.39 -12.35 -39.92
N ARG A 897 -43.36 -12.31 -40.86
CA ARG A 897 -43.10 -11.97 -42.26
C ARG A 897 -42.51 -10.56 -42.43
N SER A 898 -43.04 -9.60 -41.69
CA SER A 898 -42.64 -8.19 -41.80
C SER A 898 -41.21 -7.92 -41.33
N PHE A 899 -40.62 -8.87 -40.62
CA PHE A 899 -39.30 -8.77 -40.02
C PHE A 899 -38.45 -10.01 -40.30
N PHE A 900 -38.71 -10.70 -41.42
CA PHE A 900 -38.04 -11.95 -41.82
C PHE A 900 -36.51 -11.90 -41.68
N ASP A 901 -35.89 -10.84 -42.20
CA ASP A 901 -34.43 -10.69 -42.20
C ASP A 901 -33.84 -10.54 -40.77
N GLN A 902 -34.66 -10.33 -39.75
CA GLN A 902 -34.24 -10.24 -38.32
C GLN A 902 -34.26 -11.60 -37.63
N PHE A 903 -34.75 -12.61 -38.34
CA PHE A 903 -35.29 -13.84 -37.80
C PHE A 903 -34.64 -15.06 -38.43
N ASP A 904 -34.25 -14.95 -39.70
CA ASP A 904 -33.32 -15.81 -40.42
C ASP A 904 -31.89 -15.55 -39.90
N ARG A 905 -31.46 -16.35 -38.93
CA ARG A 905 -30.21 -16.15 -38.17
C ARG A 905 -28.98 -16.56 -38.95
N ASP A 906 -29.11 -17.59 -39.79
CA ASP A 906 -28.02 -18.09 -40.63
C ASP A 906 -28.00 -17.44 -42.02
N ALA A 907 -28.94 -16.53 -42.28
CA ALA A 907 -29.14 -15.86 -43.56
C ALA A 907 -29.33 -16.85 -44.71
N SER A 908 -29.98 -17.99 -44.43
CA SER A 908 -30.30 -19.03 -45.40
C SER A 908 -31.34 -18.59 -46.43
N GLY A 909 -32.08 -17.50 -46.16
CA GLY A 909 -33.22 -17.05 -46.93
C GLY A 909 -34.51 -17.79 -46.58
N THR A 910 -34.50 -18.65 -45.56
CA THR A 910 -35.63 -19.48 -45.11
C THR A 910 -35.71 -19.50 -43.58
N LEU A 911 -36.88 -19.79 -43.00
CA LEU A 911 -37.01 -20.05 -41.56
C LEU A 911 -37.25 -21.53 -41.28
N ASP A 912 -36.42 -22.12 -40.44
CA ASP A 912 -36.64 -23.46 -39.91
C ASP A 912 -37.49 -23.46 -38.63
N ASN A 913 -37.78 -24.66 -38.11
CA ASN A 913 -38.56 -24.83 -36.88
C ASN A 913 -37.89 -24.19 -35.64
N VAL A 914 -36.56 -24.16 -35.58
CA VAL A 914 -35.80 -23.64 -34.44
C VAL A 914 -35.87 -22.12 -34.43
N GLU A 915 -35.61 -21.50 -35.57
CA GLU A 915 -35.66 -20.05 -35.74
C GLU A 915 -37.07 -19.51 -35.51
N TYR A 916 -38.06 -20.11 -36.18
CA TYR A 916 -39.45 -19.69 -36.07
C TYR A 916 -39.96 -19.76 -34.62
N ASN A 917 -39.72 -20.87 -33.91
CA ASN A 917 -40.19 -21.00 -32.53
C ASN A 917 -39.43 -20.10 -31.56
N SER A 918 -38.11 -19.89 -31.76
CA SER A 918 -37.33 -18.93 -30.96
C SER A 918 -37.94 -17.53 -30.99
N ILE A 919 -38.52 -17.13 -32.13
CA ILE A 919 -39.15 -15.83 -32.32
C ILE A 919 -40.52 -15.79 -31.67
N ARG A 920 -41.34 -16.81 -31.92
CA ARG A 920 -42.65 -16.95 -31.28
C ARG A 920 -42.52 -16.83 -29.76
N ASP A 921 -41.53 -17.50 -29.18
CA ASP A 921 -41.30 -17.50 -27.73
C ASP A 921 -40.91 -16.10 -27.21
N ILE A 922 -40.14 -15.31 -27.98
CA ILE A 922 -39.88 -13.91 -27.63
C ILE A 922 -41.17 -13.08 -27.66
N PHE A 923 -42.03 -13.28 -28.67
CA PHE A 923 -43.30 -12.56 -28.78
C PHE A 923 -44.31 -12.93 -27.70
N SER A 924 -44.33 -14.18 -27.24
CA SER A 924 -45.21 -14.62 -26.14
C SER A 924 -44.71 -14.16 -24.76
N LEU A 925 -43.39 -14.04 -24.58
CA LEU A 925 -42.81 -13.60 -23.31
C LEU A 925 -42.75 -12.07 -23.15
N ALA A 926 -42.84 -11.31 -24.24
CA ALA A 926 -42.59 -9.87 -24.20
C ALA A 926 -43.70 -9.09 -23.48
N GLN A 927 -43.33 -8.32 -22.45
CA GLN A 927 -44.28 -7.51 -21.68
C GLN A 927 -43.82 -6.06 -21.53
N THR A 928 -44.79 -5.14 -21.48
CA THR A 928 -44.53 -3.78 -20.95
C THR A 928 -44.49 -3.85 -19.44
N VAL A 929 -43.39 -3.42 -18.83
CA VAL A 929 -43.21 -3.59 -17.39
C VAL A 929 -42.22 -2.59 -16.80
N ALA A 930 -42.55 -2.11 -15.60
CA ALA A 930 -41.60 -1.60 -14.63
C ALA A 930 -41.62 -2.53 -13.41
N MET A 931 -40.46 -2.87 -12.86
CA MET A 931 -40.38 -3.82 -11.74
C MET A 931 -39.19 -3.56 -10.84
N ARG A 932 -39.27 -4.15 -9.65
CA ARG A 932 -38.20 -4.27 -8.66
C ARG A 932 -37.82 -5.73 -8.49
N VAL A 933 -36.53 -6.01 -8.51
CA VAL A 933 -35.96 -7.36 -8.33
C VAL A 933 -35.11 -7.37 -7.06
N GLN A 934 -35.35 -8.37 -6.22
CA GLN A 934 -34.62 -8.62 -4.98
C GLN A 934 -33.20 -9.10 -5.27
N PRO A 935 -32.20 -8.70 -4.45
CA PRO A 935 -30.85 -9.23 -4.57
C PRO A 935 -30.83 -10.72 -4.28
N GLY A 936 -30.03 -11.46 -5.05
CA GLY A 936 -29.81 -12.90 -4.86
C GLY A 936 -30.25 -13.73 -6.06
N GLY A 937 -30.21 -15.04 -5.87
CA GLY A 937 -30.73 -16.01 -6.84
C GLY A 937 -29.70 -16.53 -7.85
N THR A 938 -29.98 -17.73 -8.36
CA THR A 938 -29.23 -18.39 -9.44
C THR A 938 -30.22 -19.13 -10.34
N GLY A 939 -29.95 -19.22 -11.64
CA GLY A 939 -30.87 -19.84 -12.59
C GLY A 939 -32.02 -18.91 -13.03
N ASP A 940 -33.20 -19.46 -13.32
CA ASP A 940 -34.37 -18.64 -13.66
C ASP A 940 -34.99 -18.06 -12.38
N ILE A 941 -34.93 -16.74 -12.22
CA ILE A 941 -35.38 -16.03 -11.01
C ILE A 941 -36.75 -15.36 -11.18
N THR A 942 -37.43 -15.58 -12.30
CA THR A 942 -38.64 -14.85 -12.70
C THR A 942 -39.73 -14.87 -11.63
N ASP A 943 -40.03 -16.03 -11.07
CA ASP A 943 -41.11 -16.20 -10.10
C ASP A 943 -40.67 -16.02 -8.63
N THR A 944 -39.36 -15.88 -8.39
CA THR A 944 -38.78 -15.95 -7.04
C THR A 944 -38.25 -14.62 -6.53
N HIS A 945 -37.78 -13.73 -7.41
CA HIS A 945 -37.07 -12.50 -7.00
C HIS A 945 -37.76 -11.22 -7.45
N VAL A 946 -38.83 -11.27 -8.26
CA VAL A 946 -39.61 -10.07 -8.60
C VAL A 946 -40.43 -9.66 -7.37
N ALA A 947 -40.06 -8.53 -6.75
CA ALA A 947 -40.75 -8.02 -5.55
C ALA A 947 -42.11 -7.40 -5.89
N TRP A 948 -42.15 -6.60 -6.96
CA TRP A 948 -43.37 -6.03 -7.52
C TRP A 948 -43.15 -5.68 -8.98
N SER A 949 -44.25 -5.59 -9.74
CA SER A 949 -44.24 -5.10 -11.11
C SER A 949 -45.49 -4.27 -11.43
N THR A 950 -45.39 -3.36 -12.39
CA THR A 950 -46.50 -2.58 -12.92
C THR A 950 -46.38 -2.42 -14.44
N LYS A 951 -47.51 -2.43 -15.13
CA LYS A 951 -47.59 -2.18 -16.59
C LYS A 951 -47.95 -0.72 -16.91
N GLN A 952 -48.16 0.11 -15.89
CA GLN A 952 -48.69 1.46 -16.05
C GLN A 952 -47.60 2.51 -16.21
N ASN A 953 -47.81 3.47 -17.11
CA ASN A 953 -46.96 4.66 -17.32
C ASN A 953 -45.47 4.37 -17.59
N VAL A 954 -45.15 3.17 -18.09
CA VAL A 954 -43.78 2.73 -18.36
C VAL A 954 -43.16 3.51 -19.55
N PRO A 955 -41.92 4.01 -19.44
CA PRO A 955 -41.23 4.74 -20.50
C PRO A 955 -40.61 3.82 -21.55
N ARG A 956 -40.54 4.32 -22.80
CA ARG A 956 -39.96 3.60 -23.94
C ARG A 956 -38.44 3.72 -24.00
N ASN A 957 -37.92 4.95 -23.92
CA ASN A 957 -36.49 5.23 -24.11
C ASN A 957 -35.81 5.75 -22.82
N SER A 958 -36.50 6.63 -22.07
CA SER A 958 -35.97 7.19 -20.83
C SER A 958 -35.86 6.14 -19.73
N SER A 959 -34.66 5.98 -19.17
CA SER A 959 -34.41 5.08 -18.02
C SER A 959 -34.98 5.69 -16.73
N PRO A 960 -35.40 4.85 -15.75
CA PRO A 960 -35.87 5.35 -14.46
C PRO A 960 -34.72 5.89 -13.60
N VAL A 961 -35.03 6.72 -12.60
CA VAL A 961 -34.09 7.13 -11.54
C VAL A 961 -34.69 6.76 -10.18
N CYS A 962 -33.91 6.12 -9.33
CA CYS A 962 -34.31 5.68 -7.98
C CYS A 962 -33.49 6.42 -6.94
N HIS A 963 -34.13 7.29 -6.15
CA HIS A 963 -33.48 8.15 -5.15
C HIS A 963 -34.41 8.33 -3.95
N ASP A 964 -33.85 8.23 -2.75
CA ASP A 964 -34.57 8.49 -1.47
C ASP A 964 -35.89 7.72 -1.34
N GLY A 965 -35.90 6.45 -1.73
CA GLY A 965 -37.09 5.59 -1.63
C GLY A 965 -38.17 5.89 -2.67
N LEU A 966 -37.85 6.68 -3.71
CA LEU A 966 -38.75 7.02 -4.81
C LEU A 966 -38.18 6.54 -6.14
N MET A 967 -39.05 6.06 -7.03
CA MET A 967 -38.72 5.77 -8.42
C MET A 967 -39.44 6.73 -9.35
N PHE A 968 -38.66 7.49 -10.13
CA PHE A 968 -39.18 8.43 -11.12
C PHE A 968 -39.09 7.85 -12.53
N MET A 969 -40.19 7.91 -13.27
CA MET A 969 -40.28 7.48 -14.67
C MET A 969 -40.84 8.61 -15.53
N VAL A 970 -40.19 8.91 -16.65
CA VAL A 970 -40.64 9.93 -17.61
C VAL A 970 -40.93 9.27 -18.95
N ARG A 971 -42.20 9.21 -19.33
CA ARG A 971 -42.62 8.66 -20.63
C ARG A 971 -43.00 9.76 -21.62
N ASP A 972 -43.09 9.37 -22.89
CA ASP A 972 -43.60 10.21 -23.96
C ASP A 972 -44.96 10.82 -23.61
N GLY A 973 -45.18 12.04 -24.10
CA GLY A 973 -46.24 12.92 -23.61
C GLY A 973 -45.81 13.77 -22.42
N GLY A 974 -44.58 13.61 -21.91
CA GLY A 974 -44.08 14.33 -20.74
C GLY A 974 -44.78 13.96 -19.46
N ILE A 975 -45.20 12.71 -19.30
CA ILE A 975 -45.80 12.24 -18.05
C ILE A 975 -44.68 11.77 -17.13
N CYS A 976 -44.51 12.45 -16.00
CA CYS A 976 -43.61 12.03 -14.94
C CYS A 976 -44.41 11.31 -13.86
N THR A 977 -44.05 10.06 -13.59
CA THR A 977 -44.66 9.19 -12.58
C THR A 977 -43.67 8.97 -11.46
N THR A 978 -44.11 9.20 -10.22
CA THR A 978 -43.39 8.86 -9.00
C THR A 978 -44.02 7.63 -8.37
N LEU A 979 -43.24 6.58 -8.17
CA LEU A 979 -43.64 5.39 -7.43
C LEU A 979 -42.90 5.33 -6.09
N ASN A 980 -43.52 4.73 -5.09
CA ASN A 980 -42.82 4.24 -3.91
C ASN A 980 -41.87 3.12 -4.37
N GLN A 981 -40.58 3.26 -4.09
CA GLN A 981 -39.54 2.35 -4.54
C GLN A 981 -39.69 0.94 -3.94
N GLU A 982 -40.16 0.83 -2.70
CA GLU A 982 -40.31 -0.45 -1.99
C GLU A 982 -41.56 -1.20 -2.44
N THR A 983 -42.69 -0.51 -2.58
CA THR A 983 -44.01 -1.13 -2.79
C THR A 983 -44.50 -1.10 -4.24
N GLY A 984 -43.94 -0.22 -5.08
CA GLY A 984 -44.43 0.04 -6.44
C GLY A 984 -45.72 0.86 -6.50
N GLU A 985 -46.19 1.37 -5.36
CA GLU A 985 -47.39 2.20 -5.26
C GLU A 985 -47.23 3.51 -6.03
N LEU A 986 -48.27 3.91 -6.77
CA LEU A 986 -48.31 5.20 -7.45
C LEU A 986 -48.51 6.33 -6.44
N LEU A 987 -47.50 7.16 -6.24
CA LEU A 987 -47.55 8.30 -5.33
C LEU A 987 -48.01 9.58 -6.04
N HIS A 988 -47.45 9.85 -7.23
CA HIS A 988 -47.80 11.05 -7.97
C HIS A 988 -47.65 10.86 -9.48
N ARG A 989 -48.48 11.57 -10.24
CA ARG A 989 -48.40 11.61 -11.70
C ARG A 989 -48.89 12.94 -12.22
N ALA A 990 -48.01 13.66 -12.89
CA ALA A 990 -48.35 14.90 -13.56
C ALA A 990 -47.51 15.10 -14.83
N ARG A 991 -47.86 16.13 -15.60
CA ARG A 991 -47.19 16.46 -16.86
C ARG A 991 -46.07 17.47 -16.64
N LEU A 992 -44.92 17.20 -17.23
CA LEU A 992 -43.79 18.11 -17.38
C LEU A 992 -44.14 19.24 -18.37
N VAL A 993 -43.21 20.18 -18.56
CA VAL A 993 -43.44 21.41 -19.35
C VAL A 993 -43.76 21.11 -20.81
N ASP A 994 -43.25 20.02 -21.38
CA ASP A 994 -43.40 19.67 -22.78
C ASP A 994 -44.08 18.31 -22.98
N SER A 995 -45.07 18.26 -23.87
CA SER A 995 -45.82 17.05 -24.19
C SER A 995 -45.21 16.18 -25.30
N GLY A 996 -43.95 16.44 -25.68
CA GLY A 996 -43.24 15.73 -26.73
C GLY A 996 -42.68 14.37 -26.29
N LYS A 997 -41.66 13.93 -27.01
CA LYS A 997 -40.93 12.68 -26.73
C LYS A 997 -39.79 12.90 -25.75
N TYR A 998 -39.43 11.85 -25.02
CA TYR A 998 -38.34 11.87 -24.04
C TYR A 998 -37.35 10.73 -24.31
N TYR A 999 -36.29 11.05 -25.06
CA TYR A 999 -35.15 10.16 -25.30
C TYR A 999 -34.10 10.28 -24.17
N SER A 1000 -33.84 11.51 -23.71
CA SER A 1000 -33.00 11.79 -22.55
C SER A 1000 -33.60 11.16 -21.30
N SER A 1001 -32.78 10.43 -20.55
CA SER A 1001 -33.14 10.00 -19.20
C SER A 1001 -33.03 11.17 -18.21
N PRO A 1002 -33.84 11.23 -17.15
CA PRO A 1002 -33.74 12.27 -16.14
C PRO A 1002 -32.47 12.14 -15.29
N LEU A 1003 -32.11 13.25 -14.65
CA LEU A 1003 -31.06 13.38 -13.65
C LEU A 1003 -31.67 13.85 -12.34
N VAL A 1004 -31.29 13.25 -11.20
CA VAL A 1004 -31.57 13.79 -9.88
C VAL A 1004 -30.30 14.37 -9.27
N ALA A 1005 -30.36 15.61 -8.80
CA ALA A 1005 -29.25 16.29 -8.13
C ALA A 1005 -29.79 17.39 -7.21
N ASP A 1006 -29.20 17.57 -6.03
CA ASP A 1006 -29.55 18.66 -5.10
C ASP A 1006 -31.06 18.71 -4.77
N GLY A 1007 -31.67 17.54 -4.53
CA GLY A 1007 -33.11 17.41 -4.24
C GLY A 1007 -34.04 17.77 -5.41
N ARG A 1008 -33.52 17.77 -6.65
CA ARG A 1008 -34.26 18.18 -7.86
C ARG A 1008 -34.11 17.17 -8.98
N LEU A 1009 -35.16 16.99 -9.77
CA LEU A 1009 -35.15 16.19 -10.98
C LEU A 1009 -35.15 17.10 -12.22
N PHE A 1010 -34.22 16.81 -13.14
CA PHE A 1010 -34.02 17.51 -14.41
C PHE A 1010 -34.42 16.57 -15.55
N ALA A 1011 -35.38 16.98 -16.38
CA ALA A 1011 -35.86 16.20 -17.51
C ALA A 1011 -35.94 17.05 -18.79
N LEU A 1012 -35.41 16.53 -19.89
CA LEU A 1012 -35.33 17.20 -21.20
C LEU A 1012 -36.20 16.47 -22.23
N SER A 1013 -37.07 17.19 -22.92
CA SER A 1013 -37.79 16.66 -24.08
C SER A 1013 -36.94 16.74 -25.35
N GLU A 1014 -37.31 15.95 -26.37
CA GLU A 1014 -36.67 15.93 -27.70
C GLU A 1014 -36.51 17.34 -28.28
N ARG A 1015 -37.45 18.25 -28.04
CA ARG A 1015 -37.46 19.63 -28.57
C ARG A 1015 -36.59 20.61 -27.76
N GLY A 1016 -35.78 20.11 -26.83
CA GLY A 1016 -34.91 20.95 -25.99
C GLY A 1016 -35.63 21.69 -24.86
N ARG A 1017 -36.78 21.18 -24.39
CA ARG A 1017 -37.51 21.77 -23.27
C ARG A 1017 -37.08 21.13 -21.96
N LEU A 1018 -36.46 21.89 -21.07
CA LEU A 1018 -36.05 21.47 -19.73
C LEU A 1018 -37.21 21.69 -18.74
N SER A 1019 -37.49 20.67 -17.95
CA SER A 1019 -38.31 20.76 -16.73
C SER A 1019 -37.41 20.49 -15.51
N VAL A 1020 -37.48 21.36 -14.50
CA VAL A 1020 -36.85 21.15 -13.20
C VAL A 1020 -37.97 21.04 -12.15
N ILE A 1021 -38.03 19.91 -11.46
CA ILE A 1021 -39.03 19.62 -10.42
C ILE A 1021 -38.34 19.23 -9.11
N SER A 1022 -39.01 19.32 -7.96
CA SER A 1022 -38.49 18.76 -6.70
C SER A 1022 -38.45 17.23 -6.76
N ALA A 1023 -37.43 16.61 -6.16
CA ALA A 1023 -37.29 15.15 -6.08
C ALA A 1023 -38.00 14.63 -4.82
N GLU A 1024 -39.31 14.85 -4.72
CA GLU A 1024 -40.15 14.41 -3.61
C GLU A 1024 -41.37 13.62 -4.13
N ALA A 1025 -42.10 12.94 -3.23
CA ALA A 1025 -43.22 12.06 -3.59
C ALA A 1025 -44.25 12.79 -4.47
N GLU A 1026 -44.73 13.94 -4.01
CA GLU A 1026 -45.56 14.87 -4.77
C GLU A 1026 -44.72 16.08 -5.20
N TRP A 1027 -44.04 15.93 -6.33
CA TRP A 1027 -43.14 16.95 -6.83
C TRP A 1027 -43.85 18.25 -7.25
N LYS A 1028 -43.12 19.35 -7.16
CA LYS A 1028 -43.50 20.68 -7.62
C LYS A 1028 -42.57 21.14 -8.71
N ARG A 1029 -43.07 21.92 -9.66
CA ARG A 1029 -42.22 22.55 -10.68
C ARG A 1029 -41.41 23.69 -10.05
N LEU A 1030 -40.09 23.61 -10.19
CA LEU A 1030 -39.13 24.57 -9.67
C LEU A 1030 -38.56 25.50 -10.76
N GLY A 1031 -38.51 25.03 -12.01
CA GLY A 1031 -37.96 25.80 -13.12
C GLY A 1031 -38.23 25.17 -14.48
N GLN A 1032 -37.94 25.93 -15.53
CA GLN A 1032 -38.05 25.47 -16.92
C GLN A 1032 -37.13 26.28 -17.82
N ALA A 1033 -36.67 25.68 -18.92
CA ALA A 1033 -35.92 26.38 -19.96
C ALA A 1033 -36.24 25.82 -21.35
N ASP A 1034 -35.94 26.60 -22.39
CA ASP A 1034 -36.11 26.22 -23.79
C ASP A 1034 -34.81 26.45 -24.54
N PHE A 1035 -34.15 25.37 -24.95
CA PHE A 1035 -32.87 25.38 -25.65
C PHE A 1035 -33.00 25.66 -27.15
N LYS A 1036 -34.23 25.65 -27.71
CA LYS A 1036 -34.50 25.90 -29.13
C LYS A 1036 -33.72 24.99 -30.10
N GLU A 1037 -33.28 23.84 -29.62
CA GLU A 1037 -32.52 22.86 -30.37
C GLU A 1037 -32.83 21.47 -29.82
N ASP A 1038 -32.85 20.46 -30.69
CA ASP A 1038 -33.23 19.11 -30.30
C ASP A 1038 -32.23 18.52 -29.29
N VAL A 1039 -32.71 17.66 -28.38
CA VAL A 1039 -31.94 17.01 -27.32
C VAL A 1039 -32.20 15.51 -27.30
N TYR A 1040 -31.13 14.74 -27.42
CA TYR A 1040 -31.14 13.28 -27.27
C TYR A 1040 -30.28 12.80 -26.09
N ALA A 1041 -29.28 13.59 -25.73
CA ALA A 1041 -28.33 13.30 -24.64
C ALA A 1041 -28.96 13.47 -23.26
N CYS A 1042 -28.56 12.62 -22.31
CA CYS A 1042 -28.87 12.80 -20.89
C CYS A 1042 -28.05 13.98 -20.32
N PRO A 1043 -28.60 14.78 -19.39
CA PRO A 1043 -27.82 15.77 -18.67
C PRO A 1043 -26.80 15.10 -17.74
N ALA A 1044 -25.73 15.83 -17.42
CA ALA A 1044 -24.70 15.40 -16.47
C ALA A 1044 -24.48 16.48 -15.41
N ALA A 1045 -24.06 16.10 -14.21
CA ALA A 1045 -23.72 17.07 -13.17
C ALA A 1045 -22.48 16.67 -12.38
N ALA A 1046 -21.58 17.61 -12.18
CA ALA A 1046 -20.33 17.41 -11.44
C ALA A 1046 -19.77 18.75 -10.95
N ASP A 1047 -19.23 18.77 -9.72
CA ASP A 1047 -18.61 19.92 -9.02
C ASP A 1047 -19.36 21.25 -9.19
N GLY A 1048 -20.62 21.24 -8.78
CA GLY A 1048 -21.49 22.40 -8.76
C GLY A 1048 -22.02 22.83 -10.12
N CYS A 1049 -21.72 22.06 -11.17
CA CYS A 1049 -22.07 22.40 -12.55
C CYS A 1049 -23.03 21.38 -13.16
N LEU A 1050 -23.99 21.86 -13.93
CA LEU A 1050 -24.91 21.09 -14.77
C LEU A 1050 -24.50 21.24 -16.24
N TYR A 1051 -24.36 20.12 -16.94
CA TYR A 1051 -23.99 20.04 -18.35
C TYR A 1051 -25.16 19.52 -19.17
N ILE A 1052 -25.54 20.26 -20.21
CA ILE A 1052 -26.63 19.89 -21.12
C ILE A 1052 -26.10 19.92 -22.55
N ARG A 1053 -26.26 18.82 -23.28
CA ARG A 1053 -25.91 18.74 -24.70
C ARG A 1053 -27.18 18.75 -25.55
N THR A 1054 -27.23 19.69 -26.48
CA THR A 1054 -28.21 19.76 -27.57
C THR A 1054 -27.59 19.24 -28.87
N ALA A 1055 -28.36 19.19 -29.95
CA ALA A 1055 -27.91 18.63 -31.22
C ALA A 1055 -26.61 19.28 -31.77
N GLY A 1056 -26.34 20.55 -31.48
CA GLY A 1056 -25.16 21.28 -31.97
C GLY A 1056 -24.40 22.06 -30.91
N HIS A 1057 -24.81 22.00 -29.63
CA HIS A 1057 -24.16 22.76 -28.56
C HIS A 1057 -24.01 21.96 -27.27
N LEU A 1058 -23.03 22.34 -26.47
CA LEU A 1058 -22.84 21.91 -25.09
C LEU A 1058 -22.87 23.14 -24.18
N TYR A 1059 -23.67 23.07 -23.13
CA TYR A 1059 -23.87 24.14 -22.15
C TYR A 1059 -23.35 23.70 -20.79
N CYS A 1060 -22.73 24.62 -20.05
CA CYS A 1060 -22.38 24.44 -18.64
C CYS A 1060 -23.02 25.54 -17.79
N PHE A 1061 -23.75 25.13 -16.77
CA PHE A 1061 -24.41 26.00 -15.80
C PHE A 1061 -23.79 25.80 -14.42
N GLY A 1062 -23.38 26.87 -13.75
CA GLY A 1062 -22.76 26.82 -12.44
C GLY A 1062 -23.00 28.10 -11.64
N ARG A 1063 -22.56 28.12 -10.38
CA ARG A 1063 -22.57 29.36 -9.59
C ARG A 1063 -21.44 30.26 -10.12
N ALA A 1064 -21.73 31.54 -10.38
CA ALA A 1064 -20.70 32.50 -10.74
C ALA A 1064 -19.59 32.48 -9.66
N GLN A 1065 -18.36 32.14 -10.06
CA GLN A 1065 -17.21 32.24 -9.16
C GLN A 1065 -17.06 33.72 -8.77
N LYS A 1066 -17.20 34.03 -7.47
CA LYS A 1066 -16.79 35.32 -6.94
C LYS A 1066 -15.27 35.42 -6.90
#